data_AF-A0A0P9GJH2-F1
#
_entry.id   AF-A0A0P9GJH2-F1
#
_cell.length_a   1.000
_cell.length_b   1.000
_cell.length_c   1.000
_cell.angle_alpha   90.00
_cell.angle_beta   90.00
_cell.angle_gamma   90.00
#
_symmetry.space_group_name_H-M   'P 1'
#
loop_
_entity.id
_entity.type
_entity.pdbx_description
1 polymer ?
#
loop_
_entity_poly.entity_id
_entity_poly.type
_entity_poly.pdbx_seq_one_letter_code
_entity_poly.pdbx_strand_id
1 'polypeptide(L)'
;MSYSSGAPSRVRLDRPSPALLRVALLGALVLGVLVQTAQAAASALPLSKTKTMFLFGDSYTQNGFDLEFGYNLSSQFSVTSAGGPTWPDYLVKDAAAPASLRNAYYDFARGGATISAERQLIGYPNVSLAAEVDLFQQYFVDSKAGADVPGTQPDWDAASTLFTIWFGINDIEITWRRGEEFPPMLESIFGEFQDGVDRLYDLGARHFLLPLLPPYHRAPLFGHIFPSAQDTIERDFSMWNSRLRQFAADLMATKTDASFVVWDAWTAFGIILDRPSEFAFLNADDYCEAYSKYVWAINPPKSITDIKNCAVPMSQYTWIDKSHPTTAVHRVLARSIGIALGNPASTFSPTGLFRRSVQHLPTHRRPPPLPFAGQLPHDRFARLMRRAAAPAPQDAKKADSGFWSSLRDTAIGSVVTSDIGLAPAGSVWLWTLFGVFTVSLLVLLGLAHSRSQQHRAFHYVAIVVLAITAVHYAVQASNLGYASVPVEWVRSGSRGQSQVRAGAPSPPTRSIFYAQWVGYVLTTPLLVLMLLLATGFTLSRIFLVLFFTVLWTVCLLIGALVPTRYKWALYAFAVAALFYTLWNMTFPASRSARTLGREYHHNHVGHAWGLSILFLFYPLVWGLSEGSNILTVSSQMFWYGVLNFLVKVCWLFAFLFGVESLDYSRFGFHSGKYTDLAQDTDGSYGGGGAQRILSGGGGSTTTTGGPSMAGSPARTGPGPDLGGPSPGMMQQQQQQQPQMTSVEQGRVGESV
;
A
#
# COMPACT_ATOMS: atom_id res chain seq x y z
N MET A 1 -65.44 5.59 39.51
CA MET A 1 -65.14 5.98 38.12
C MET A 1 -64.22 7.19 38.13
N SER A 2 -63.46 7.37 37.05
CA SER A 2 -62.60 8.51 36.70
C SER A 2 -61.21 8.64 37.37
N TYR A 3 -60.26 9.06 36.53
CA TYR A 3 -58.83 9.26 36.76
C TYR A 3 -58.53 10.75 37.05
N SER A 4 -57.38 11.04 37.66
CA SER A 4 -56.60 12.25 37.34
C SER A 4 -55.09 12.00 37.52
N SER A 5 -54.28 12.72 36.76
CA SER A 5 -52.88 12.45 36.47
C SER A 5 -51.89 13.13 37.43
N GLY A 6 -50.73 12.51 37.63
CA GLY A 6 -49.56 13.14 38.26
C GLY A 6 -48.65 13.84 37.25
N ALA A 7 -47.84 14.79 37.72
CA ALA A 7 -46.76 15.43 36.97
C ALA A 7 -45.46 15.44 37.81
N PRO A 8 -44.28 15.14 37.22
CA PRO A 8 -43.02 15.09 37.96
C PRO A 8 -42.33 16.47 38.04
N SER A 9 -41.64 16.73 39.17
CA SER A 9 -40.83 17.93 39.39
C SER A 9 -39.47 17.85 38.67
N ARG A 10 -38.97 19.00 38.21
CA ARG A 10 -37.75 19.12 37.39
C ARG A 10 -36.49 19.09 38.25
N VAL A 11 -35.50 18.26 37.88
CA VAL A 11 -34.11 18.38 38.33
C VAL A 11 -33.43 19.55 37.62
N ARG A 12 -32.68 20.37 38.35
CA ARG A 12 -31.95 21.54 37.85
C ARG A 12 -30.49 21.13 37.61
N LEU A 13 -29.98 21.31 36.40
CA LEU A 13 -28.57 21.08 36.05
C LEU A 13 -27.75 22.34 36.38
N ASP A 14 -26.79 22.22 37.30
CA ASP A 14 -25.87 23.30 37.62
C ASP A 14 -24.76 23.45 36.55
N ARG A 15 -24.31 24.69 36.36
CA ARG A 15 -23.25 25.03 35.39
C ARG A 15 -21.88 24.67 35.96
N PRO A 16 -20.94 24.14 35.14
CA PRO A 16 -19.58 23.85 35.59
C PRO A 16 -18.83 25.14 35.98
N SER A 17 -17.92 25.03 36.94
CA SER A 17 -17.23 26.18 37.54
C SER A 17 -16.20 26.81 36.59
N PRO A 18 -15.97 28.14 36.69
CA PRO A 18 -15.09 28.87 35.77
C PRO A 18 -13.60 28.51 35.87
N ALA A 19 -13.20 27.68 36.85
CA ALA A 19 -11.84 27.15 36.95
C ALA A 19 -11.52 26.13 35.84
N LEU A 20 -12.47 25.24 35.51
CA LEU A 20 -12.29 24.20 34.48
C LEU A 20 -12.10 24.81 33.08
N LEU A 21 -12.81 25.90 32.78
CA LEU A 21 -12.68 26.60 31.50
C LEU A 21 -11.28 27.22 31.33
N ARG A 22 -10.67 27.71 32.43
CA ARG A 22 -9.33 28.32 32.41
C ARG A 22 -8.22 27.28 32.26
N VAL A 23 -8.37 26.10 32.85
CA VAL A 23 -7.41 24.98 32.65
C VAL A 23 -7.48 24.45 31.21
N ALA A 24 -8.68 24.36 30.62
CA ALA A 24 -8.84 23.98 29.21
C ALA A 24 -8.19 24.99 28.24
N LEU A 25 -8.32 26.30 28.51
CA LEU A 25 -7.68 27.37 27.72
C LEU A 25 -6.16 27.42 27.88
N LEU A 26 -5.63 27.13 29.07
CA LEU A 26 -4.17 27.02 29.30
C LEU A 26 -3.58 25.76 28.65
N GLY A 27 -4.30 24.63 28.68
CA GLY A 27 -3.89 23.41 27.97
C GLY A 27 -3.82 23.61 26.44
N ALA A 28 -4.77 24.34 25.87
CA ALA A 28 -4.76 24.71 24.45
C ALA A 28 -3.58 25.63 24.07
N LEU A 29 -3.08 26.46 25.00
CA LEU A 29 -1.94 27.36 24.79
C LEU A 29 -0.59 26.65 24.91
N VAL A 30 -0.46 25.64 25.77
CA VAL A 30 0.78 24.84 25.89
C VAL A 30 0.93 23.86 24.72
N LEU A 31 -0.17 23.34 24.17
CA LEU A 31 -0.17 22.58 22.91
C LEU A 31 0.17 23.45 21.68
N GLY A 32 0.14 24.79 21.80
CA GLY A 32 0.58 25.71 20.75
C GLY A 32 2.10 25.87 20.62
N VAL A 33 2.90 25.33 21.55
CA VAL A 33 4.37 25.48 21.58
C VAL A 33 5.10 24.17 21.27
N LEU A 34 4.39 23.04 21.18
CA LEU A 34 4.85 21.85 20.44
C LEU A 34 4.34 21.89 18.99
N VAL A 35 4.49 23.06 18.35
CA VAL A 35 4.92 23.07 16.96
C VAL A 35 6.28 22.37 16.97
N GLN A 36 6.29 21.06 16.69
CA GLN A 36 7.48 20.45 16.11
C GLN A 36 7.90 21.39 14.99
N THR A 37 9.16 21.81 15.02
CA THR A 37 9.79 22.35 13.81
C THR A 37 9.70 21.24 12.78
N ALA A 38 8.64 21.25 11.99
CA ALA A 38 8.59 20.57 10.72
C ALA A 38 9.74 21.19 9.94
N GLN A 39 10.90 20.53 9.99
CA GLN A 39 12.00 20.78 9.08
C GLN A 39 11.35 20.68 7.71
N ALA A 40 11.21 21.84 7.06
CA ALA A 40 10.52 21.92 5.80
C ALA A 40 11.26 20.98 4.86
N ALA A 41 10.59 19.90 4.42
CA ALA A 41 11.18 18.92 3.53
C ALA A 41 11.86 19.66 2.39
N ALA A 42 13.12 19.30 2.11
CA ALA A 42 13.97 20.08 1.21
C ALA A 42 13.21 20.42 -0.09
N SER A 43 13.06 21.72 -0.35
CA SER A 43 12.30 22.17 -1.52
C SER A 43 13.01 21.68 -2.78
N ALA A 44 12.27 21.05 -3.70
CA ALA A 44 12.82 20.59 -4.97
C ALA A 44 13.60 21.70 -5.69
N LEU A 45 14.78 21.36 -6.19
CA LEU A 45 15.65 22.27 -6.93
C LEU A 45 15.00 22.66 -8.27
N PRO A 46 14.58 23.93 -8.47
CA PRO A 46 14.03 24.36 -9.74
C PRO A 46 15.14 24.45 -10.79
N LEU A 47 14.82 24.10 -12.04
CA LEU A 47 15.78 24.07 -13.15
C LEU A 47 16.60 25.36 -13.32
N SER A 48 16.03 26.51 -12.99
CA SER A 48 16.70 27.82 -13.02
C SER A 48 17.83 28.01 -12.00
N LYS A 49 17.92 27.13 -11.01
CA LYS A 49 19.00 27.07 -10.01
C LYS A 49 19.93 25.86 -10.18
N THR A 50 19.59 24.91 -11.05
CA THR A 50 20.42 23.74 -11.36
C THR A 50 21.66 24.17 -12.14
N LYS A 51 22.81 24.18 -11.47
CA LYS A 51 24.11 24.51 -12.09
C LYS A 51 24.79 23.28 -12.68
N THR A 52 24.62 22.12 -12.02
CA THR A 52 25.24 20.85 -12.39
C THR A 52 24.17 19.76 -12.48
N MET A 53 24.36 18.79 -13.38
CA MET A 53 23.53 17.59 -13.49
C MET A 53 24.37 16.32 -13.58
N PHE A 54 23.95 15.28 -12.87
CA PHE A 54 24.45 13.91 -12.99
C PHE A 54 23.32 13.00 -13.42
N LEU A 55 23.51 12.29 -14.53
CA LEU A 55 22.51 11.48 -15.19
C LEU A 55 22.90 10.00 -15.06
N PHE A 56 21.96 9.19 -14.57
CA PHE A 56 22.07 7.74 -14.41
C PHE A 56 20.87 7.12 -15.11
N GLY A 57 21.05 6.07 -15.91
CA GLY A 57 19.94 5.45 -16.63
C GLY A 57 20.30 4.58 -17.81
N ASP A 58 19.31 4.34 -18.66
CA ASP A 58 19.46 3.49 -19.84
C ASP A 58 19.52 4.27 -21.18
N SER A 59 19.15 3.61 -22.27
CA SER A 59 19.14 4.15 -23.62
C SER A 59 18.21 5.35 -23.80
N TYR A 60 17.24 5.57 -22.89
CA TYR A 60 16.38 6.75 -22.92
C TYR A 60 17.10 8.02 -22.40
N THR A 61 18.25 7.89 -21.76
CA THR A 61 19.04 9.01 -21.23
C THR A 61 20.33 9.22 -22.02
N GLN A 62 21.09 8.14 -22.30
CA GLN A 62 22.45 8.19 -22.86
C GLN A 62 22.65 9.19 -24.01
N ASN A 63 23.58 10.13 -23.81
CA ASN A 63 23.98 11.15 -24.77
C ASN A 63 25.32 10.88 -25.48
N GLY A 64 26.18 10.02 -24.91
CA GLY A 64 27.52 9.68 -25.42
C GLY A 64 28.70 10.16 -24.57
N PHE A 65 28.47 10.74 -23.37
CA PHE A 65 29.54 11.16 -22.47
C PHE A 65 30.47 10.00 -22.06
N ASP A 66 31.77 10.22 -22.24
CA ASP A 66 32.84 9.30 -21.89
C ASP A 66 34.03 10.05 -21.27
N LEU A 67 34.49 9.57 -20.12
CA LEU A 67 35.58 10.18 -19.36
C LEU A 67 36.94 10.03 -20.05
N GLU A 68 37.09 9.10 -21.02
CA GLU A 68 38.28 9.02 -21.86
C GLU A 68 38.55 10.33 -22.65
N PHE A 69 37.50 11.09 -23.00
CA PHE A 69 37.61 12.40 -23.66
C PHE A 69 37.65 13.59 -22.69
N GLY A 70 37.67 13.31 -21.38
CA GLY A 70 37.78 14.31 -20.32
C GLY A 70 36.48 15.04 -19.99
N TYR A 71 36.53 15.88 -18.96
CA TYR A 71 35.35 16.57 -18.43
C TYR A 71 34.76 17.66 -19.35
N ASN A 72 35.46 18.04 -20.42
CA ASN A 72 34.98 19.08 -21.32
C ASN A 72 33.89 18.54 -22.26
N LEU A 73 32.64 18.91 -22.00
CA LEU A 73 31.48 18.48 -22.80
C LEU A 73 31.53 18.90 -24.28
N SER A 74 32.34 19.91 -24.65
CA SER A 74 32.54 20.25 -26.07
C SER A 74 33.48 19.29 -26.81
N SER A 75 34.25 18.47 -26.09
CA SER A 75 35.14 17.44 -26.64
C SER A 75 34.43 16.10 -26.86
N GLN A 76 33.21 15.95 -26.32
CA GLN A 76 32.47 14.70 -26.26
C GLN A 76 31.82 14.33 -27.60
N PHE A 77 31.69 13.03 -27.86
CA PHE A 77 30.94 12.53 -29.00
C PHE A 77 29.45 12.38 -28.66
N SER A 78 28.58 12.68 -29.61
CA SER A 78 27.15 12.37 -29.49
C SER A 78 26.90 10.95 -29.96
N VAL A 79 26.47 10.07 -29.05
CA VAL A 79 26.17 8.65 -29.29
C VAL A 79 24.87 8.32 -28.56
N THR A 80 23.78 8.15 -29.32
CA THR A 80 22.41 8.20 -28.77
C THR A 80 21.52 7.11 -29.38
N SER A 81 20.50 6.70 -28.63
CA SER A 81 19.44 5.84 -29.16
C SER A 81 18.46 6.57 -30.08
N ALA A 82 18.43 7.91 -30.03
CA ALA A 82 17.38 8.76 -30.59
C ALA A 82 17.67 9.31 -32.00
N GLY A 83 18.81 8.93 -32.60
CA GLY A 83 19.31 9.49 -33.87
C GLY A 83 19.61 10.98 -33.78
N GLY A 84 20.07 11.45 -32.62
CA GLY A 84 20.25 12.86 -32.33
C GLY A 84 20.08 13.15 -30.84
N PRO A 85 20.09 14.43 -30.43
CA PRO A 85 20.09 14.83 -29.02
C PRO A 85 18.98 14.17 -28.20
N THR A 86 19.30 13.68 -27.00
CA THR A 86 18.33 13.10 -26.05
C THR A 86 17.73 14.18 -25.15
N TRP A 87 16.91 13.79 -24.17
CA TRP A 87 16.20 14.77 -23.33
C TRP A 87 17.14 15.66 -22.47
N PRO A 88 18.31 15.22 -21.96
CA PRO A 88 19.22 16.09 -21.22
C PRO A 88 19.76 17.21 -22.12
N ASP A 89 20.16 16.88 -23.34
CA ASP A 89 20.68 17.83 -24.32
C ASP A 89 19.68 18.94 -24.67
N TYR A 90 18.38 18.65 -24.62
CA TYR A 90 17.34 19.66 -24.78
C TYR A 90 17.05 20.40 -23.48
N LEU A 91 17.07 19.74 -22.32
CA LEU A 91 16.77 20.34 -21.02
C LEU A 91 17.78 21.43 -20.64
N VAL A 92 19.08 21.18 -20.84
CA VAL A 92 20.15 22.18 -20.62
C VAL A 92 20.09 23.37 -21.61
N LYS A 93 19.27 23.24 -22.66
CA LYS A 93 19.02 24.29 -23.66
C LYS A 93 17.66 24.99 -23.46
N ASP A 94 16.84 24.54 -22.51
CA ASP A 94 15.57 25.20 -22.17
C ASP A 94 15.81 26.64 -21.67
N ALA A 95 14.87 27.55 -21.97
CA ALA A 95 14.95 28.94 -21.54
C ALA A 95 14.92 29.13 -20.02
N ALA A 96 14.45 28.13 -19.26
CA ALA A 96 14.48 28.13 -17.81
C ALA A 96 15.80 27.63 -17.20
N ALA A 97 16.69 26.99 -17.97
CA ALA A 97 17.98 26.50 -17.48
C ALA A 97 19.06 27.61 -17.50
N PRO A 98 19.95 27.69 -16.49
CA PRO A 98 21.06 28.63 -16.51
C PRO A 98 22.07 28.22 -17.58
N ALA A 99 22.66 29.21 -18.27
CA ALA A 99 23.58 28.96 -19.38
C ALA A 99 24.82 28.11 -18.99
N SER A 100 25.23 28.14 -17.72
CA SER A 100 26.33 27.32 -17.18
C SER A 100 26.06 25.82 -17.25
N LEU A 101 24.80 25.39 -17.12
CA LEU A 101 24.42 23.98 -17.08
C LEU A 101 24.79 23.23 -18.37
N ARG A 102 24.88 23.95 -19.50
CA ARG A 102 25.33 23.43 -20.80
C ARG A 102 26.76 22.90 -20.80
N ASN A 103 27.56 23.24 -19.79
CA ASN A 103 28.95 22.83 -19.63
C ASN A 103 29.14 21.93 -18.40
N ALA A 104 28.05 21.55 -17.71
CA ALA A 104 28.07 20.85 -16.42
C ALA A 104 26.92 19.83 -16.29
N TYR A 105 26.69 19.03 -17.33
CA TYR A 105 25.80 17.86 -17.29
C TYR A 105 26.56 16.61 -17.73
N TYR A 106 26.72 15.65 -16.81
CA TYR A 106 27.57 14.48 -16.98
C TYR A 106 26.71 13.21 -16.99
N ASP A 107 26.95 12.32 -17.95
CA ASP A 107 26.04 11.22 -18.27
C ASP A 107 26.69 9.84 -18.13
N PHE A 108 26.33 9.13 -17.07
CA PHE A 108 26.78 7.77 -16.82
C PHE A 108 25.89 6.73 -17.51
N ALA A 109 24.70 7.12 -18.02
CA ALA A 109 23.71 6.21 -18.56
C ALA A 109 24.26 5.33 -19.69
N ARG A 110 23.92 4.04 -19.70
CA ARG A 110 24.33 3.09 -20.75
C ARG A 110 23.14 2.30 -21.32
N GLY A 111 23.05 2.26 -22.65
CA GLY A 111 21.94 1.65 -23.38
C GLY A 111 21.83 0.15 -23.12
N GLY A 112 20.75 -0.27 -22.44
CA GLY A 112 20.54 -1.65 -22.00
C GLY A 112 20.87 -1.91 -20.53
N ALA A 113 21.36 -0.90 -19.80
CA ALA A 113 21.65 -1.01 -18.37
C ALA A 113 20.39 -1.23 -17.53
N THR A 114 20.57 -1.87 -16.37
CA THR A 114 19.52 -2.28 -15.44
C THR A 114 19.72 -1.63 -14.07
N ILE A 115 18.70 -1.68 -13.21
CA ILE A 115 18.97 -1.46 -11.77
C ILE A 115 19.69 -2.68 -11.22
N SER A 116 19.12 -3.86 -11.44
CA SER A 116 19.61 -5.08 -10.82
C SER A 116 20.75 -5.72 -11.62
N ALA A 117 21.89 -5.97 -10.97
CA ALA A 117 23.08 -6.53 -11.59
C ALA A 117 22.91 -8.00 -12.04
N GLU A 118 21.90 -8.70 -11.51
CA GLU A 118 21.54 -10.07 -11.91
C GLU A 118 20.73 -10.14 -13.21
N ARG A 119 20.18 -9.01 -13.67
CA ARG A 119 19.33 -8.91 -14.87
C ARG A 119 20.17 -8.85 -16.15
N GLN A 120 21.07 -9.81 -16.31
CA GLN A 120 21.93 -9.92 -17.50
C GLN A 120 21.23 -10.72 -18.61
N LEU A 121 21.54 -10.35 -19.86
CA LEU A 121 21.15 -11.07 -21.07
C LEU A 121 22.28 -11.02 -22.10
N ILE A 122 22.52 -12.12 -22.82
CA ILE A 122 23.54 -12.19 -23.86
C ILE A 122 23.23 -11.16 -24.96
N GLY A 123 24.18 -10.29 -25.24
CA GLY A 123 24.04 -9.19 -26.22
C GLY A 123 23.62 -7.84 -25.63
N TYR A 124 23.32 -7.77 -24.33
CA TYR A 124 23.15 -6.52 -23.59
C TYR A 124 24.46 -6.18 -22.83
N PRO A 125 24.77 -4.90 -22.59
CA PRO A 125 25.91 -4.54 -21.76
C PRO A 125 25.63 -4.92 -20.29
N ASN A 126 26.65 -5.44 -19.61
CA ASN A 126 26.58 -5.76 -18.19
C ASN A 126 26.89 -4.51 -17.34
N VAL A 127 25.95 -3.56 -17.32
CA VAL A 127 26.04 -2.30 -16.56
C VAL A 127 24.79 -2.19 -15.69
N SER A 128 24.98 -1.92 -14.40
CA SER A 128 23.90 -1.68 -13.45
C SER A 128 23.96 -0.26 -12.87
N LEU A 129 22.89 0.18 -12.22
CA LEU A 129 22.88 1.43 -11.43
C LEU A 129 24.09 1.52 -10.49
N ALA A 130 24.46 0.42 -9.81
CA ALA A 130 25.62 0.40 -8.92
C ALA A 130 26.93 0.73 -9.64
N ALA A 131 27.13 0.22 -10.86
CA ALA A 131 28.32 0.51 -11.67
C ALA A 131 28.35 1.97 -12.18
N GLU A 132 27.20 2.57 -12.50
CA GLU A 132 27.14 4.00 -12.84
C GLU A 132 27.42 4.89 -11.61
N VAL A 133 26.97 4.48 -10.41
CA VAL A 133 27.32 5.14 -9.14
C VAL A 133 28.81 4.98 -8.79
N ASP A 134 29.44 3.85 -9.14
CA ASP A 134 30.89 3.66 -8.99
C ASP A 134 31.68 4.68 -9.83
N LEU A 135 31.25 4.93 -11.08
CA LEU A 135 31.86 5.95 -11.94
C LEU A 135 31.70 7.37 -11.36
N PHE A 136 30.50 7.71 -10.84
CA PHE A 136 30.29 8.99 -10.17
C PHE A 136 31.22 9.15 -8.96
N GLN A 137 31.28 8.14 -8.09
CA GLN A 137 32.15 8.15 -6.91
C GLN A 137 33.63 8.32 -7.32
N GLN A 138 34.11 7.48 -8.23
CA GLN A 138 35.51 7.46 -8.67
C GLN A 138 35.94 8.79 -9.32
N TYR A 139 35.08 9.42 -10.13
CA TYR A 139 35.51 10.54 -10.97
C TYR A 139 34.96 11.91 -10.55
N PHE A 140 34.03 11.98 -9.60
CA PHE A 140 33.46 13.25 -9.09
C PHE A 140 33.48 13.38 -7.56
N VAL A 141 33.96 12.37 -6.84
CA VAL A 141 34.19 12.42 -5.38
C VAL A 141 35.64 12.09 -5.02
N ASP A 142 36.21 11.04 -5.62
CA ASP A 142 37.60 10.64 -5.36
C ASP A 142 38.62 11.50 -6.12
N SER A 143 39.15 12.51 -5.43
CA SER A 143 40.09 13.52 -5.96
C SER A 143 41.36 13.00 -6.63
N LYS A 144 41.75 11.73 -6.39
CA LYS A 144 42.90 11.11 -7.06
C LYS A 144 42.55 10.62 -8.46
N ALA A 145 41.50 9.79 -8.59
CA ALA A 145 41.12 9.24 -9.88
C ALA A 145 40.51 10.32 -10.80
N GLY A 146 39.88 11.35 -10.24
CA GLY A 146 39.47 12.53 -11.00
C GLY A 146 40.63 13.40 -11.52
N ALA A 147 41.83 13.28 -10.95
CA ALA A 147 43.03 13.99 -11.42
C ALA A 147 43.73 13.29 -12.62
N ASP A 148 43.45 12.00 -12.84
CA ASP A 148 43.98 11.23 -13.97
C ASP A 148 43.14 11.42 -15.26
N VAL A 149 41.94 12.01 -15.16
CA VAL A 149 41.04 12.29 -16.28
C VAL A 149 41.45 13.60 -16.99
N PRO A 150 41.44 13.67 -18.34
CA PRO A 150 41.81 14.90 -19.05
C PRO A 150 40.93 16.12 -18.69
N GLY A 151 41.60 17.21 -18.29
CA GLY A 151 40.96 18.48 -17.95
C GLY A 151 41.02 18.81 -16.47
N THR A 152 40.09 19.64 -15.99
CA THR A 152 39.95 19.96 -14.56
C THR A 152 38.70 19.26 -14.04
N GLN A 153 38.84 18.49 -12.95
CA GLN A 153 37.70 17.87 -12.28
C GLN A 153 36.65 18.94 -11.91
N PRO A 154 35.38 18.79 -12.34
CA PRO A 154 34.33 19.75 -12.05
C PRO A 154 34.01 19.79 -10.56
N ASP A 155 34.11 20.97 -9.97
CA ASP A 155 33.55 21.24 -8.64
C ASP A 155 32.02 21.31 -8.72
N TRP A 156 31.33 20.69 -7.76
CA TRP A 156 29.88 20.60 -7.74
C TRP A 156 29.33 20.82 -6.32
N ASP A 157 28.25 21.57 -6.24
CA ASP A 157 27.61 21.97 -4.99
C ASP A 157 26.26 21.26 -4.84
N ALA A 158 26.07 20.54 -3.73
CA ALA A 158 24.90 19.70 -3.49
C ALA A 158 23.56 20.47 -3.57
N ALA A 159 23.54 21.76 -3.19
CA ALA A 159 22.35 22.61 -3.20
C ALA A 159 22.02 23.20 -4.58
N SER A 160 22.86 22.94 -5.60
CA SER A 160 22.64 23.36 -6.98
C SER A 160 22.89 22.25 -8.02
N THR A 161 23.03 21.01 -7.56
CA THR A 161 23.24 19.81 -8.39
C THR A 161 21.99 18.94 -8.42
N LEU A 162 21.54 18.55 -9.61
CA LEU A 162 20.42 17.63 -9.81
C LEU A 162 20.90 16.26 -10.27
N PHE A 163 20.53 15.22 -9.53
CA PHE A 163 20.78 13.81 -9.84
C PHE A 163 19.52 13.25 -10.50
N THR A 164 19.64 12.54 -11.62
CA THR A 164 18.48 11.94 -12.30
C THR A 164 18.69 10.45 -12.50
N ILE A 165 17.73 9.62 -12.11
CA ILE A 165 17.86 8.15 -12.16
C ILE A 165 16.68 7.58 -12.95
N TRP A 166 16.92 7.12 -14.18
CA TRP A 166 15.88 6.59 -15.07
C TRP A 166 16.27 5.21 -15.64
N PHE A 167 15.78 4.16 -14.96
CA PHE A 167 15.96 2.75 -15.30
C PHE A 167 14.63 2.00 -15.19
N GLY A 168 14.64 0.71 -15.57
CA GLY A 168 13.57 -0.25 -15.34
C GLY A 168 12.99 -0.86 -16.62
N ILE A 169 13.23 -0.24 -17.77
CA ILE A 169 12.82 -0.78 -19.07
C ILE A 169 13.50 -2.14 -19.29
N ASN A 170 14.83 -2.19 -19.12
CA ASN A 170 15.63 -3.39 -19.35
C ASN A 170 15.42 -4.45 -18.26
N ASP A 171 15.23 -4.06 -16.99
CA ASP A 171 14.94 -4.99 -15.89
C ASP A 171 13.66 -5.81 -16.18
N ILE A 172 12.62 -5.16 -16.69
CA ILE A 172 11.38 -5.81 -17.13
C ILE A 172 11.62 -6.58 -18.43
N GLU A 173 12.22 -5.98 -19.47
CA GLU A 173 12.38 -6.64 -20.77
C GLU A 173 13.26 -7.91 -20.69
N ILE A 174 14.34 -7.90 -19.91
CA ILE A 174 15.24 -9.04 -19.73
C ILE A 174 14.55 -10.17 -18.97
N THR A 175 13.76 -9.83 -17.94
CA THR A 175 12.88 -10.79 -17.25
C THR A 175 11.97 -11.53 -18.23
N TRP A 176 11.27 -10.79 -19.09
CA TRP A 176 10.40 -11.37 -20.11
C TRP A 176 11.17 -12.22 -21.13
N ARG A 177 12.35 -11.78 -21.57
CA ARG A 177 13.22 -12.54 -22.48
C ARG A 177 13.81 -13.82 -21.87
N ARG A 178 13.91 -13.89 -20.54
CA ARG A 178 14.31 -15.09 -19.78
C ARG A 178 13.15 -16.03 -19.46
N GLY A 179 11.91 -15.65 -19.75
CA GLY A 179 10.71 -16.42 -19.42
C GLY A 179 10.37 -16.41 -17.92
N GLU A 180 10.87 -15.40 -17.19
CA GLU A 180 10.64 -15.22 -15.76
C GLU A 180 9.41 -14.31 -15.53
N GLU A 181 8.68 -14.49 -14.42
CA GLU A 181 7.61 -13.56 -14.03
C GLU A 181 8.20 -12.33 -13.36
N PHE A 182 7.76 -11.12 -13.75
CA PHE A 182 8.25 -9.87 -13.16
C PHE A 182 7.88 -9.61 -11.68
N PRO A 183 6.63 -9.83 -11.22
CA PRO A 183 6.21 -9.44 -9.87
C PRO A 183 7.08 -9.96 -8.70
N PRO A 184 7.59 -11.21 -8.70
CA PRO A 184 8.48 -11.71 -7.65
C PRO A 184 9.81 -10.96 -7.46
N MET A 185 10.31 -10.28 -8.50
CA MET A 185 11.64 -9.62 -8.44
C MET A 185 11.56 -8.13 -8.11
N LEU A 186 10.37 -7.53 -8.20
CA LEU A 186 10.17 -6.09 -8.04
C LEU A 186 10.82 -5.55 -6.75
N GLU A 187 10.60 -6.19 -5.61
CA GLU A 187 11.20 -5.73 -4.34
C GLU A 187 12.70 -6.00 -4.23
N SER A 188 13.25 -6.99 -4.93
CA SER A 188 14.71 -7.22 -4.98
C SER A 188 15.38 -6.10 -5.78
N ILE A 189 14.82 -5.77 -6.95
CA ILE A 189 15.29 -4.69 -7.82
C ILE A 189 15.16 -3.34 -7.09
N PHE A 190 14.07 -3.10 -6.37
CA PHE A 190 13.91 -1.89 -5.56
C PHE A 190 14.80 -1.86 -4.30
N GLY A 191 15.31 -3.02 -3.84
CA GLY A 191 16.41 -3.09 -2.87
C GLY A 191 17.71 -2.54 -3.45
N GLU A 192 18.12 -3.04 -4.64
CA GLU A 192 19.29 -2.50 -5.36
C GLU A 192 19.11 -1.01 -5.75
N PHE A 193 17.87 -0.55 -6.00
CA PHE A 193 17.56 0.87 -6.19
C PHE A 193 17.75 1.67 -4.89
N GLN A 194 17.29 1.14 -3.75
CA GLN A 194 17.50 1.75 -2.43
C GLN A 194 19.01 1.93 -2.15
N ASP A 195 19.80 0.87 -2.36
CA ASP A 195 21.26 0.89 -2.18
C ASP A 195 21.94 1.93 -3.09
N GLY A 196 21.54 2.02 -4.37
CA GLY A 196 22.07 3.01 -5.30
C GLY A 196 21.74 4.47 -4.91
N VAL A 197 20.51 4.73 -4.45
CA VAL A 197 20.09 6.05 -3.97
C VAL A 197 20.78 6.42 -2.65
N ASP A 198 20.95 5.45 -1.74
CA ASP A 198 21.63 5.66 -0.46
C ASP A 198 23.11 5.98 -0.66
N ARG A 199 23.80 5.23 -1.53
CA ARG A 199 25.18 5.56 -1.93
C ARG A 199 25.31 6.97 -2.50
N LEU A 200 24.43 7.37 -3.43
CA LEU A 200 24.46 8.74 -3.97
C LEU A 200 24.22 9.80 -2.89
N TYR A 201 23.27 9.55 -1.98
CA TYR A 201 22.96 10.45 -0.87
C TYR A 201 24.13 10.58 0.13
N ASP A 202 24.80 9.48 0.47
CA ASP A 202 25.99 9.47 1.34
C ASP A 202 27.18 10.18 0.68
N LEU A 203 27.30 10.09 -0.65
CA LEU A 203 28.25 10.85 -1.47
C LEU A 203 27.87 12.34 -1.66
N GLY A 204 26.77 12.81 -1.04
CA GLY A 204 26.39 14.22 -0.99
C GLY A 204 25.24 14.63 -1.92
N ALA A 205 24.61 13.71 -2.66
CA ALA A 205 23.45 14.04 -3.49
C ALA A 205 22.25 14.48 -2.63
N ARG A 206 21.57 15.56 -3.02
CA ARG A 206 20.41 16.12 -2.28
C ARG A 206 19.17 16.42 -3.13
N HIS A 207 19.30 16.55 -4.44
CA HIS A 207 18.15 16.80 -5.31
C HIS A 207 18.06 15.72 -6.38
N PHE A 208 16.96 14.97 -6.37
CA PHE A 208 16.73 13.82 -7.22
C PHE A 208 15.52 14.01 -8.14
N LEU A 209 15.66 13.65 -9.41
CA LEU A 209 14.57 13.44 -10.36
C LEU A 209 14.44 11.93 -10.63
N LEU A 210 13.24 11.40 -10.40
CA LEU A 210 12.90 9.99 -10.63
C LEU A 210 11.79 9.91 -11.70
N PRO A 211 12.14 9.82 -12.99
CA PRO A 211 11.17 9.57 -14.04
C PRO A 211 10.45 8.23 -13.86
N LEU A 212 9.14 8.23 -14.09
CA LEU A 212 8.41 7.00 -14.32
C LEU A 212 8.87 6.33 -15.63
N LEU A 213 8.57 5.04 -15.79
CA LEU A 213 8.66 4.39 -17.08
C LEU A 213 7.57 4.93 -18.03
N PRO A 214 7.90 5.11 -19.33
CA PRO A 214 6.90 5.41 -20.36
C PRO A 214 5.95 4.20 -20.55
N PRO A 215 4.85 4.34 -21.31
CA PRO A 215 4.00 3.21 -21.72
C PRO A 215 4.71 2.38 -22.82
N TYR A 216 5.87 1.80 -22.47
CA TYR A 216 6.78 1.10 -23.38
C TYR A 216 6.15 -0.14 -24.02
N HIS A 217 5.10 -0.70 -23.41
CA HIS A 217 4.24 -1.74 -24.02
C HIS A 217 3.63 -1.32 -25.39
N ARG A 218 3.59 -0.01 -25.69
CA ARG A 218 3.16 0.56 -26.99
C ARG A 218 4.30 0.75 -28.00
N ALA A 219 5.54 0.45 -27.64
CA ALA A 219 6.66 0.49 -28.59
C ALA A 219 6.51 -0.61 -29.67
N PRO A 220 6.90 -0.36 -30.93
CA PRO A 220 6.76 -1.33 -32.02
C PRO A 220 7.35 -2.72 -31.72
N LEU A 221 8.37 -2.80 -30.87
CA LEU A 221 8.99 -4.04 -30.38
C LEU A 221 7.96 -5.06 -29.89
N PHE A 222 7.01 -4.66 -29.05
CA PHE A 222 6.06 -5.59 -28.43
C PHE A 222 4.97 -6.05 -29.39
N GLY A 223 4.56 -5.20 -30.33
CA GLY A 223 3.68 -5.60 -31.43
C GLY A 223 4.30 -6.69 -32.32
N HIS A 224 5.64 -6.75 -32.40
CA HIS A 224 6.35 -7.75 -33.19
C HIS A 224 6.78 -9.00 -32.40
N ILE A 225 7.28 -8.84 -31.16
CA ILE A 225 7.89 -9.95 -30.40
C ILE A 225 6.88 -10.58 -29.42
N PHE A 226 5.97 -9.80 -28.85
CA PHE A 226 5.08 -10.25 -27.77
C PHE A 226 3.60 -9.86 -27.98
N PRO A 227 3.01 -10.12 -29.17
CA PRO A 227 1.68 -9.61 -29.54
C PRO A 227 0.52 -10.12 -28.66
N SER A 228 0.71 -11.22 -27.92
CA SER A 228 -0.28 -11.79 -27.01
C SER A 228 -0.05 -11.44 -25.53
N ALA A 229 0.91 -10.57 -25.20
CA ALA A 229 1.29 -10.24 -23.83
C ALA A 229 1.16 -8.75 -23.47
N GLN A 230 0.58 -7.92 -24.36
CA GLN A 230 0.49 -6.46 -24.16
C GLN A 230 -0.10 -6.09 -22.79
N ASP A 231 -1.25 -6.68 -22.40
CA ASP A 231 -1.89 -6.46 -21.10
C ASP A 231 -0.95 -6.77 -19.92
N THR A 232 -0.13 -7.82 -20.04
CA THR A 232 0.80 -8.27 -18.99
C THR A 232 2.04 -7.38 -18.91
N ILE A 233 2.49 -6.84 -20.04
CA ILE A 233 3.60 -5.87 -20.09
C ILE A 233 3.10 -4.50 -19.59
N GLU A 234 1.89 -4.08 -19.96
CA GLU A 234 1.25 -2.88 -19.41
C GLU A 234 1.13 -2.99 -17.88
N ARG A 235 0.67 -4.13 -17.36
CA ARG A 235 0.66 -4.44 -15.93
C ARG A 235 2.04 -4.24 -15.31
N ASP A 236 3.08 -4.88 -15.84
CA ASP A 236 4.42 -4.86 -15.22
C ASP A 236 5.05 -3.46 -15.19
N PHE A 237 4.87 -2.68 -16.27
CA PHE A 237 5.30 -1.28 -16.31
C PHE A 237 4.48 -0.38 -15.36
N SER A 238 3.17 -0.63 -15.25
CA SER A 238 2.30 0.04 -14.27
C SER A 238 2.67 -0.32 -12.82
N MET A 239 3.10 -1.57 -12.58
CA MET A 239 3.58 -2.03 -11.28
C MET A 239 4.86 -1.32 -10.87
N TRP A 240 5.84 -1.24 -11.77
CA TRP A 240 7.06 -0.44 -11.57
C TRP A 240 6.73 1.00 -11.22
N ASN A 241 5.88 1.65 -12.01
CA ASN A 241 5.51 3.05 -11.81
C ASN A 241 4.78 3.30 -10.50
N SER A 242 3.94 2.37 -10.06
CA SER A 242 3.27 2.44 -8.76
C SER A 242 4.27 2.30 -7.61
N ARG A 243 5.20 1.35 -7.70
CA ARG A 243 6.26 1.13 -6.71
C ARG A 243 7.25 2.29 -6.65
N LEU A 244 7.59 2.90 -7.77
CA LEU A 244 8.48 4.07 -7.85
C LEU A 244 7.88 5.32 -7.18
N ARG A 245 6.56 5.53 -7.28
CA ARG A 245 5.88 6.60 -6.52
C ARG A 245 5.92 6.35 -5.02
N GLN A 246 5.77 5.10 -4.58
CA GLN A 246 5.88 4.73 -3.16
C GLN A 246 7.33 4.92 -2.67
N PHE A 247 8.31 4.40 -3.41
CA PHE A 247 9.74 4.56 -3.14
C PHE A 247 10.14 6.03 -2.97
N ALA A 248 9.70 6.91 -3.87
CA ALA A 248 9.95 8.35 -3.73
C ALA A 248 9.30 8.96 -2.46
N ALA A 249 8.13 8.48 -2.04
CA ALA A 249 7.49 8.91 -0.80
C ALA A 249 8.23 8.40 0.45
N ASP A 250 8.70 7.16 0.43
CA ASP A 250 9.52 6.55 1.50
C ASP A 250 10.86 7.28 1.65
N LEU A 251 11.49 7.66 0.53
CA LEU A 251 12.71 8.47 0.50
C LEU A 251 12.47 9.88 1.05
N MET A 252 11.37 10.56 0.68
CA MET A 252 11.02 11.86 1.27
C MET A 252 10.73 11.79 2.78
N ALA A 253 10.20 10.66 3.27
CA ALA A 253 9.93 10.46 4.69
C ALA A 253 11.20 10.17 5.50
N THR A 254 12.24 9.60 4.88
CA THR A 254 13.48 9.17 5.55
C THR A 254 14.67 10.13 5.37
N LYS A 255 14.76 10.82 4.23
CA LYS A 255 15.86 11.75 3.87
C LYS A 255 15.34 13.19 3.83
N THR A 256 15.10 13.77 5.00
CA THR A 256 14.38 15.04 5.16
C THR A 256 15.12 16.28 4.65
N ASP A 257 16.44 16.20 4.49
CA ASP A 257 17.31 17.22 3.88
C ASP A 257 17.49 17.06 2.35
N ALA A 258 16.91 16.01 1.75
CA ALA A 258 16.89 15.76 0.31
C ALA A 258 15.48 15.95 -0.30
N SER A 259 15.44 16.20 -1.61
CA SER A 259 14.20 16.41 -2.37
C SER A 259 14.07 15.39 -3.51
N PHE A 260 12.91 14.76 -3.65
CA PHE A 260 12.65 13.76 -4.69
C PHE A 260 11.47 14.23 -5.57
N VAL A 261 11.73 14.47 -6.86
CA VAL A 261 10.72 14.85 -7.86
C VAL A 261 10.39 13.64 -8.72
N VAL A 262 9.15 13.18 -8.69
CA VAL A 262 8.68 12.15 -9.64
C VAL A 262 8.11 12.84 -10.88
N TRP A 263 8.68 12.54 -12.06
CA TRP A 263 8.14 13.02 -13.33
C TRP A 263 7.33 11.94 -14.04
N ASP A 264 6.10 12.29 -14.42
CA ASP A 264 5.12 11.38 -14.99
C ASP A 264 5.35 11.13 -16.51
N ALA A 265 6.44 10.42 -16.82
CA ALA A 265 6.77 10.05 -18.19
C ALA A 265 5.68 9.19 -18.82
N TRP A 266 5.01 8.34 -18.03
CA TRP A 266 3.86 7.53 -18.46
C TRP A 266 2.78 8.40 -19.12
N THR A 267 2.31 9.43 -18.42
CA THR A 267 1.30 10.36 -18.92
C THR A 267 1.84 11.24 -20.05
N ALA A 268 3.10 11.69 -19.95
CA ALA A 268 3.72 12.54 -20.97
C ALA A 268 3.83 11.83 -22.33
N PHE A 269 4.30 10.59 -22.36
CA PHE A 269 4.33 9.75 -23.57
C PHE A 269 2.93 9.31 -24.00
N GLY A 270 2.04 8.95 -23.05
CA GLY A 270 0.66 8.57 -23.36
C GLY A 270 -0.06 9.64 -24.17
N ILE A 271 0.06 10.91 -23.77
CA ILE A 271 -0.50 12.05 -24.51
C ILE A 271 0.10 12.18 -25.93
N ILE A 272 1.41 11.93 -26.10
CA ILE A 272 2.08 11.94 -27.42
C ILE A 272 1.54 10.84 -28.32
N LEU A 273 1.38 9.62 -27.79
CA LEU A 273 0.91 8.45 -28.54
C LEU A 273 -0.61 8.48 -28.81
N ASP A 274 -1.40 9.08 -27.92
CA ASP A 274 -2.85 9.22 -28.10
C ASP A 274 -3.22 10.37 -29.04
N ARG A 275 -2.36 11.40 -29.15
CA ARG A 275 -2.60 12.61 -29.93
C ARG A 275 -1.38 13.06 -30.74
N PRO A 276 -0.76 12.18 -31.55
CA PRO A 276 0.50 12.47 -32.22
C PRO A 276 0.44 13.73 -33.10
N SER A 277 -0.69 13.98 -33.75
CA SER A 277 -0.91 15.15 -34.59
C SER A 277 -0.92 16.49 -33.84
N GLU A 278 -1.21 16.53 -32.53
CA GLU A 278 -1.06 17.76 -31.70
C GLU A 278 0.42 18.17 -31.54
N PHE A 279 1.34 17.22 -31.72
CA PHE A 279 2.80 17.39 -31.64
C PHE A 279 3.48 17.36 -33.02
N ALA A 280 2.70 17.36 -34.11
CA ALA A 280 3.15 17.18 -35.49
C ALA A 280 3.82 15.83 -35.82
N PHE A 281 3.61 14.80 -35.00
CA PHE A 281 3.92 13.42 -35.38
C PHE A 281 2.83 12.89 -36.33
N LEU A 282 3.26 12.31 -37.46
CA LEU A 282 2.41 11.70 -38.47
C LEU A 282 2.55 10.17 -38.50
N ASN A 283 3.59 9.60 -37.89
CA ASN A 283 3.70 8.17 -37.61
C ASN A 283 4.04 7.97 -36.13
N ALA A 284 3.17 7.25 -35.41
CA ALA A 284 3.28 7.03 -33.96
C ALA A 284 3.33 5.56 -33.54
N ASP A 285 3.12 4.63 -34.48
CA ASP A 285 2.95 3.19 -34.20
C ASP A 285 4.00 2.33 -34.91
N ASP A 286 4.85 2.94 -35.76
CA ASP A 286 5.88 2.30 -36.56
C ASP A 286 7.11 3.23 -36.70
N TYR A 287 8.18 2.72 -37.30
CA TYR A 287 9.46 3.41 -37.50
C TYR A 287 9.91 3.36 -38.98
N CYS A 288 11.05 3.97 -39.32
CA CYS A 288 11.63 3.82 -40.66
C CYS A 288 13.00 3.14 -40.58
N GLU A 289 13.16 2.04 -41.31
CA GLU A 289 14.40 1.26 -41.38
C GLU A 289 15.60 2.02 -41.97
N ALA A 290 15.39 3.20 -42.58
CA ALA A 290 16.47 4.09 -42.98
C ALA A 290 16.91 5.06 -41.86
N TYR A 291 16.05 5.38 -40.90
CA TYR A 291 16.40 6.18 -39.71
C TYR A 291 16.99 5.31 -38.59
N SER A 292 16.51 4.07 -38.42
CA SER A 292 17.02 3.11 -37.40
C SER A 292 18.54 2.88 -37.50
N LYS A 293 19.12 3.01 -38.70
CA LYS A 293 20.58 2.89 -38.95
C LYS A 293 21.44 3.98 -38.31
N TYR A 294 20.83 5.04 -37.79
CA TYR A 294 21.53 6.13 -37.07
C TYR A 294 21.40 6.03 -35.54
N VAL A 295 20.68 5.02 -35.04
CA VAL A 295 20.73 4.61 -33.63
C VAL A 295 22.16 4.17 -33.32
N TRP A 296 22.74 4.71 -32.24
CA TRP A 296 24.14 4.54 -31.83
C TRP A 296 25.21 5.00 -32.83
N ALA A 297 24.84 5.74 -33.89
CA ALA A 297 25.84 6.36 -34.76
C ALA A 297 26.62 7.45 -34.00
N ILE A 298 27.95 7.49 -34.19
CA ILE A 298 28.81 8.54 -33.64
C ILE A 298 28.59 9.82 -34.44
N ASN A 299 28.21 10.91 -33.76
CA ASN A 299 27.95 12.23 -34.34
C ASN A 299 27.03 12.17 -35.59
N PRO A 300 25.77 11.72 -35.45
CA PRO A 300 24.87 11.54 -36.58
C PRO A 300 24.67 12.89 -37.33
N PRO A 301 24.79 12.91 -38.67
CA PRO A 301 24.81 14.17 -39.40
C PRO A 301 23.43 14.82 -39.40
N LYS A 302 23.36 16.15 -39.28
CA LYS A 302 22.09 16.92 -39.25
C LYS A 302 21.21 16.73 -40.49
N SER A 303 21.71 16.09 -41.55
CA SER A 303 20.98 15.79 -42.79
C SER A 303 20.04 14.57 -42.70
N ILE A 304 20.07 13.78 -41.62
CA ILE A 304 19.17 12.61 -41.46
C ILE A 304 17.71 12.98 -41.18
N THR A 305 17.33 14.25 -41.32
CA THR A 305 15.98 14.73 -41.03
C THR A 305 14.93 14.29 -42.05
N ASP A 306 15.30 14.06 -43.32
CA ASP A 306 14.36 13.78 -44.41
C ASP A 306 14.97 12.81 -45.44
N ILE A 307 14.87 11.51 -45.17
CA ILE A 307 15.35 10.47 -46.08
C ILE A 307 14.19 10.03 -46.99
N LYS A 308 14.37 10.19 -48.31
CA LYS A 308 13.36 9.94 -49.36
C LYS A 308 12.68 8.56 -49.34
N ASN A 309 13.28 7.56 -48.68
CA ASN A 309 12.72 6.21 -48.57
C ASN A 309 11.79 6.04 -47.34
N CYS A 310 11.68 7.05 -46.48
CA CYS A 310 10.73 7.09 -45.37
C CYS A 310 9.45 7.84 -45.77
N ALA A 311 8.33 7.52 -45.11
CA ALA A 311 7.04 8.13 -45.45
C ALA A 311 6.97 9.63 -45.07
N VAL A 312 7.71 10.04 -44.04
CA VAL A 312 7.77 11.41 -43.51
C VAL A 312 9.18 11.75 -43.00
N PRO A 313 9.50 13.04 -42.78
CA PRO A 313 10.71 13.46 -42.06
C PRO A 313 10.83 12.80 -40.67
N MET A 314 12.05 12.54 -40.20
CA MET A 314 12.32 11.91 -38.89
C MET A 314 11.66 12.67 -37.72
N SER A 315 11.53 14.00 -37.84
CA SER A 315 10.85 14.83 -36.84
C SER A 315 9.34 14.59 -36.72
N GLN A 316 8.74 13.81 -37.62
CA GLN A 316 7.32 13.45 -37.65
C GLN A 316 7.09 11.96 -37.29
N TYR A 317 8.15 11.23 -36.94
CA TYR A 317 8.06 9.90 -36.34
C TYR A 317 8.14 9.99 -34.81
N THR A 318 7.33 9.21 -34.10
CA THR A 318 7.49 9.00 -32.65
C THR A 318 8.67 8.05 -32.36
N TRP A 319 8.81 6.97 -33.14
CA TRP A 319 9.82 5.93 -32.95
C TRP A 319 10.90 5.98 -34.03
N ILE A 320 12.18 5.82 -33.66
CA ILE A 320 13.30 5.74 -34.62
C ILE A 320 13.64 4.30 -34.99
N ASP A 321 13.51 3.39 -34.03
CA ASP A 321 13.59 1.94 -34.21
C ASP A 321 12.40 1.26 -33.50
N LYS A 322 12.55 -0.01 -33.12
CA LYS A 322 11.49 -0.78 -32.44
C LYS A 322 11.23 -0.36 -30.99
N SER A 323 12.20 0.28 -30.33
CA SER A 323 12.22 0.50 -28.88
C SER A 323 12.40 1.96 -28.49
N HIS A 324 13.09 2.75 -29.31
CA HIS A 324 13.57 4.06 -28.95
C HIS A 324 12.76 5.17 -29.63
N PRO A 325 12.42 6.25 -28.90
CA PRO A 325 11.73 7.38 -29.47
C PRO A 325 12.70 8.29 -30.24
N THR A 326 12.20 9.07 -31.20
CA THR A 326 13.04 10.01 -31.96
C THR A 326 13.51 11.18 -31.10
N THR A 327 14.60 11.84 -31.51
CA THR A 327 15.06 13.12 -30.92
C THR A 327 13.95 14.20 -30.86
N ALA A 328 12.93 14.13 -31.73
CA ALA A 328 11.78 15.05 -31.68
C ALA A 328 10.87 14.78 -30.48
N VAL A 329 10.65 13.52 -30.10
CA VAL A 329 9.97 13.16 -28.85
C VAL A 329 10.81 13.59 -27.65
N HIS A 330 12.12 13.30 -27.61
CA HIS A 330 13.00 13.73 -26.52
C HIS A 330 12.95 15.24 -26.24
N ARG A 331 12.76 16.07 -27.27
CA ARG A 331 12.54 17.52 -27.12
C ARG A 331 11.25 17.86 -26.37
N VAL A 332 10.16 17.14 -26.64
CA VAL A 332 8.88 17.31 -25.93
C VAL A 332 9.01 16.84 -24.48
N LEU A 333 9.70 15.72 -24.24
CA LEU A 333 9.97 15.20 -22.90
C LEU A 333 10.79 16.18 -22.05
N ALA A 334 11.89 16.72 -22.60
CA ALA A 334 12.72 17.71 -21.92
C ALA A 334 11.89 18.93 -21.47
N ARG A 335 10.97 19.40 -22.32
CA ARG A 335 10.06 20.49 -21.94
C ARG A 335 9.09 20.09 -20.83
N SER A 336 8.60 18.85 -20.82
CA SER A 336 7.77 18.30 -19.74
C SER A 336 8.53 18.20 -18.41
N ILE A 337 9.77 17.71 -18.44
CA ILE A 337 10.68 17.62 -17.29
C ILE A 337 10.96 19.02 -16.70
N GLY A 338 11.28 20.00 -17.55
CA GLY A 338 11.52 21.38 -17.11
C GLY A 338 10.30 22.02 -16.42
N ILE A 339 9.07 21.67 -16.85
CA ILE A 339 7.84 22.09 -16.17
C ILE A 339 7.69 21.40 -14.80
N ALA A 340 7.98 20.10 -14.71
CA ALA A 340 7.90 19.35 -13.44
C ALA A 340 8.88 19.88 -12.39
N LEU A 341 10.12 20.17 -12.79
CA LEU A 341 11.13 20.83 -11.94
C LEU A 341 10.74 22.26 -11.56
N GLY A 342 10.06 22.99 -12.45
CA GLY A 342 9.59 24.35 -12.20
C GLY A 342 8.35 24.48 -11.30
N ASN A 343 7.53 23.43 -11.20
CA ASN A 343 6.33 23.42 -10.36
C ASN A 343 6.03 22.01 -9.80
N PRO A 344 6.74 21.59 -8.73
CA PRO A 344 6.64 20.23 -8.17
C PRO A 344 5.22 19.86 -7.72
N ALA A 345 4.46 20.85 -7.22
CA ALA A 345 3.08 20.68 -6.76
C ALA A 345 2.06 20.44 -7.90
N SER A 346 2.45 20.63 -9.16
CA SER A 346 1.56 20.43 -10.33
C SER A 346 1.55 19.00 -10.90
N THR A 347 2.39 18.11 -10.36
CA THR A 347 2.52 16.69 -10.78
C THR A 347 1.25 15.83 -10.59
N PHE A 348 0.18 16.38 -10.00
CA PHE A 348 -1.10 15.70 -9.76
C PHE A 348 -2.30 16.23 -10.58
N SER A 349 -2.11 17.05 -11.61
CA SER A 349 -3.25 17.53 -12.44
C SER A 349 -2.95 17.66 -13.95
N PRO A 350 -3.38 16.70 -14.81
CA PRO A 350 -2.97 16.67 -16.23
C PRO A 350 -3.59 17.74 -17.14
N THR A 351 -4.75 18.31 -16.79
CA THR A 351 -5.63 18.99 -17.77
C THR A 351 -5.34 20.47 -18.01
N GLY A 352 -4.51 21.12 -17.18
CA GLY A 352 -4.21 22.56 -17.29
C GLY A 352 -3.04 22.92 -18.21
N LEU A 353 -2.04 22.04 -18.35
CA LEU A 353 -0.71 22.41 -18.82
C LEU A 353 -0.56 22.47 -20.36
N PHE A 354 -1.18 21.56 -21.11
CA PHE A 354 -0.97 21.47 -22.57
C PHE A 354 -1.72 22.55 -23.38
N ARG A 355 -2.79 23.16 -22.83
CA ARG A 355 -3.66 24.08 -23.60
C ARG A 355 -3.02 25.43 -23.93
N ARG A 356 -1.94 25.84 -23.24
CA ARG A 356 -1.18 27.06 -23.55
C ARG A 356 -0.05 26.86 -24.57
N SER A 357 0.37 25.63 -24.83
CA SER A 357 1.60 25.34 -25.58
C SER A 357 1.42 25.23 -27.10
N VAL A 358 0.20 25.00 -27.58
CA VAL A 358 -0.09 24.72 -29.00
C VAL A 358 -0.19 26.01 -29.86
N GLN A 359 -0.26 27.20 -29.24
CA GLN A 359 -0.52 28.46 -29.95
C GLN A 359 0.68 29.07 -30.71
N HIS A 360 1.86 28.42 -30.72
CA HIS A 360 3.09 28.97 -31.31
C HIS A 360 3.79 28.05 -32.34
N LEU A 361 3.11 27.05 -32.89
CA LEU A 361 3.59 26.29 -34.06
C LEU A 361 3.20 27.00 -35.38
N PRO A 362 4.13 27.24 -36.33
CA PRO A 362 3.81 27.86 -37.61
C PRO A 362 2.91 26.98 -38.48
N THR A 363 1.73 27.48 -38.84
CA THR A 363 0.75 26.74 -39.66
C THR A 363 1.06 26.84 -41.16
N HIS A 364 1.75 25.83 -41.69
CA HIS A 364 1.86 25.65 -43.15
C HIS A 364 0.70 24.81 -43.73
N ARG A 365 0.34 25.10 -44.98
CA ARG A 365 -0.94 24.75 -45.62
C ARG A 365 -1.02 23.26 -45.99
N ARG A 366 -2.23 22.67 -45.88
CA ARG A 366 -2.57 21.33 -46.38
C ARG A 366 -2.59 21.28 -47.92
N PRO A 367 -2.02 20.24 -48.56
CA PRO A 367 -2.35 19.85 -49.95
C PRO A 367 -3.60 18.91 -49.99
N PRO A 368 -4.22 18.69 -51.17
CA PRO A 368 -5.50 18.00 -51.32
C PRO A 368 -5.39 16.46 -51.50
N PRO A 369 -6.50 15.70 -51.33
CA PRO A 369 -6.51 14.23 -51.39
C PRO A 369 -6.99 13.66 -52.74
N LEU A 370 -6.35 12.58 -53.22
CA LEU A 370 -6.77 11.68 -54.33
C LEU A 370 -6.10 10.27 -54.12
N PRO A 371 -6.50 9.17 -54.79
CA PRO A 371 -7.69 8.37 -54.46
C PRO A 371 -7.43 6.84 -54.37
N PHE A 372 -8.49 6.05 -54.20
CA PHE A 372 -8.53 4.58 -54.07
C PHE A 372 -7.96 3.75 -55.26
N ALA A 373 -7.20 2.70 -54.96
CA ALA A 373 -7.15 1.34 -55.59
C ALA A 373 -6.11 0.48 -54.82
N GLY A 374 -6.18 -0.86 -54.67
CA GLY A 374 -7.12 -1.89 -55.12
C GLY A 374 -7.00 -3.17 -54.26
N GLN A 375 -7.64 -4.28 -54.66
CA GLN A 375 -8.04 -5.40 -53.78
C GLN A 375 -7.31 -6.74 -53.98
N LEU A 376 -7.19 -7.53 -52.87
CA LEU A 376 -7.22 -9.02 -52.78
C LEU A 376 -6.02 -9.83 -53.35
N PRO A 377 -5.89 -11.15 -53.04
CA PRO A 377 -6.14 -11.89 -51.79
C PRO A 377 -5.00 -12.90 -51.44
N HIS A 378 -5.10 -13.66 -50.33
CA HIS A 378 -5.05 -15.15 -50.42
C HIS A 378 -5.42 -15.95 -49.15
N ASP A 379 -6.47 -16.74 -49.29
CA ASP A 379 -7.17 -17.46 -48.22
C ASP A 379 -6.60 -18.87 -47.94
N ARG A 380 -5.34 -18.96 -47.49
CA ARG A 380 -4.67 -20.26 -47.18
C ARG A 380 -4.21 -20.46 -45.74
N PHE A 381 -3.95 -19.40 -44.97
CA PHE A 381 -3.44 -19.52 -43.59
C PHE A 381 -4.54 -19.91 -42.57
N ALA A 382 -5.76 -19.41 -42.74
CA ALA A 382 -6.91 -19.61 -41.84
C ALA A 382 -7.46 -21.06 -41.75
N ARG A 383 -6.86 -22.00 -42.50
CA ARG A 383 -7.22 -23.44 -42.51
C ARG A 383 -6.21 -24.34 -41.78
N LEU A 384 -4.96 -23.90 -41.53
CA LEU A 384 -4.05 -24.67 -40.66
C LEU A 384 -4.35 -24.44 -39.17
N MET A 385 -4.65 -23.20 -38.77
CA MET A 385 -4.82 -22.82 -37.36
C MET A 385 -6.07 -23.41 -36.66
N ARG A 386 -6.91 -24.18 -37.37
CA ARG A 386 -8.14 -24.80 -36.83
C ARG A 386 -8.03 -26.29 -36.48
N ARG A 387 -6.82 -26.87 -36.50
CA ARG A 387 -6.58 -28.28 -36.11
C ARG A 387 -5.63 -28.52 -34.93
N ALA A 388 -5.09 -27.46 -34.32
CA ALA A 388 -4.28 -27.56 -33.09
C ALA A 388 -5.07 -27.28 -31.79
N ALA A 389 -6.40 -27.12 -31.88
CA ALA A 389 -7.27 -26.87 -30.73
C ALA A 389 -8.06 -28.14 -30.35
N ALA A 390 -7.48 -28.95 -29.46
CA ALA A 390 -8.17 -30.00 -28.70
C ALA A 390 -7.58 -30.06 -27.27
N PRO A 391 -8.37 -30.35 -26.22
CA PRO A 391 -8.01 -29.97 -24.85
C PRO A 391 -7.20 -31.01 -24.06
N ALA A 392 -6.29 -30.49 -23.23
CA ALA A 392 -5.71 -30.97 -21.96
C ALA A 392 -5.69 -32.47 -21.59
N PRO A 393 -4.57 -32.90 -21.00
CA PRO A 393 -4.59 -33.52 -19.67
C PRO A 393 -4.26 -32.52 -18.56
N GLN A 394 -4.92 -32.68 -17.41
CA GLN A 394 -4.56 -32.04 -16.16
C GLN A 394 -3.33 -32.75 -15.57
N ASP A 395 -2.31 -32.01 -15.12
CA ASP A 395 -1.43 -32.40 -14.00
C ASP A 395 -0.54 -31.22 -13.56
N ALA A 396 -1.19 -30.10 -13.24
CA ALA A 396 -0.51 -29.00 -12.57
C ALA A 396 -0.30 -29.37 -11.09
N LYS A 397 0.95 -29.71 -10.72
CA LYS A 397 1.37 -29.74 -9.31
C LYS A 397 1.19 -28.34 -8.74
N LYS A 398 0.17 -28.17 -7.91
CA LYS A 398 -0.02 -26.96 -7.11
C LYS A 398 1.21 -26.74 -6.22
N ALA A 399 1.98 -25.70 -6.52
CA ALA A 399 2.61 -24.94 -5.45
C ALA A 399 1.49 -24.11 -4.81
N ASP A 400 1.07 -24.48 -3.59
CA ASP A 400 0.09 -23.69 -2.86
C ASP A 400 0.70 -22.33 -2.54
N SER A 401 0.21 -21.28 -3.22
CA SER A 401 0.42 -19.89 -2.81
C SER A 401 -0.25 -19.70 -1.46
N GLY A 402 0.53 -19.90 -0.40
CA GLY A 402 0.03 -19.99 0.96
C GLY A 402 -0.84 -18.78 1.32
N PHE A 403 -1.86 -18.99 2.15
CA PHE A 403 -2.81 -17.97 2.60
C PHE A 403 -2.13 -16.62 2.92
N TRP A 404 -0.97 -16.65 3.57
CA TRP A 404 -0.18 -15.47 3.93
C TRP A 404 0.44 -14.69 2.77
N SER A 405 0.78 -15.31 1.63
CA SER A 405 1.26 -14.58 0.44
C SER A 405 0.10 -13.83 -0.22
N SER A 406 -1.01 -14.53 -0.49
CA SER A 406 -2.25 -13.91 -1.00
C SER A 406 -2.77 -12.80 -0.08
N LEU A 407 -2.68 -13.01 1.25
CA LEU A 407 -3.08 -12.01 2.24
C LEU A 407 -2.05 -10.89 2.41
N ARG A 408 -0.76 -11.07 2.10
CA ARG A 408 0.25 -9.99 2.01
C ARG A 408 0.05 -9.14 0.77
N ASP A 409 -0.14 -9.79 -0.38
CA ASP A 409 -0.27 -9.12 -1.68
C ASP A 409 -1.61 -8.36 -1.76
N THR A 410 -2.64 -8.89 -1.09
CA THR A 410 -3.84 -8.13 -0.72
C THR A 410 -3.53 -7.08 0.36
N ALA A 411 -2.80 -7.48 1.40
CA ALA A 411 -2.31 -6.76 2.60
C ALA A 411 -1.79 -5.33 2.40
N ILE A 412 -1.14 -5.11 1.25
CA ILE A 412 -0.43 -3.86 0.91
C ILE A 412 -1.33 -2.92 0.07
N GLY A 413 -2.50 -3.41 -0.38
CA GLY A 413 -3.24 -2.81 -1.48
C GLY A 413 -2.58 -3.25 -2.78
N SER A 414 -3.09 -4.33 -3.38
CA SER A 414 -2.43 -4.92 -4.55
C SER A 414 -2.33 -3.90 -5.69
N VAL A 415 -1.26 -4.03 -6.47
CA VAL A 415 -0.83 -3.07 -7.51
C VAL A 415 -1.75 -3.07 -8.76
N VAL A 416 -2.98 -3.57 -8.59
CA VAL A 416 -4.07 -3.55 -9.57
C VAL A 416 -5.08 -2.50 -9.11
N THR A 417 -5.04 -1.31 -9.70
CA THR A 417 -6.07 -0.29 -9.47
C THR A 417 -7.45 -0.83 -9.86
N SER A 418 -8.42 -0.82 -8.95
CA SER A 418 -9.76 -1.35 -9.28
C SER A 418 -10.51 -0.42 -10.24
N ASP A 419 -11.16 -0.99 -11.25
CA ASP A 419 -12.00 -0.25 -12.21
C ASP A 419 -13.11 0.56 -11.50
N ILE A 420 -13.67 -0.02 -10.43
CA ILE A 420 -14.69 0.60 -9.58
C ILE A 420 -14.05 0.94 -8.22
N GLY A 421 -13.30 2.05 -8.20
CA GLY A 421 -12.59 2.54 -7.02
C GLY A 421 -13.31 3.62 -6.18
N LEU A 422 -12.61 4.07 -5.14
CA LEU A 422 -13.03 5.16 -4.26
C LEU A 422 -12.89 6.52 -4.98
N ALA A 423 -14.00 7.26 -5.13
CA ALA A 423 -13.94 8.63 -5.65
C ALA A 423 -13.37 9.62 -4.61
N PRO A 424 -12.77 10.76 -5.02
CA PRO A 424 -12.18 11.75 -4.11
C PRO A 424 -13.12 12.24 -2.99
N ALA A 425 -14.41 12.47 -3.29
CA ALA A 425 -15.39 12.85 -2.29
C ALA A 425 -15.59 11.77 -1.18
N GLY A 426 -15.38 10.50 -1.51
CA GLY A 426 -15.37 9.40 -0.53
C GLY A 426 -14.12 9.42 0.35
N SER A 427 -12.95 9.73 -0.20
CA SER A 427 -11.72 9.92 0.58
C SER A 427 -11.84 11.10 1.55
N VAL A 428 -12.37 12.26 1.11
CA VAL A 428 -12.62 13.43 1.97
C VAL A 428 -13.58 13.10 3.13
N TRP A 429 -14.63 12.32 2.86
CA TRP A 429 -15.54 11.84 3.91
C TRP A 429 -14.83 10.92 4.93
N LEU A 430 -13.97 10.01 4.46
CA LEU A 430 -13.20 9.12 5.33
C LEU A 430 -12.16 9.89 6.17
N TRP A 431 -11.50 10.91 5.61
CA TRP A 431 -10.62 11.82 6.37
C TRP A 431 -11.38 12.61 7.44
N THR A 432 -12.60 13.06 7.13
CA THR A 432 -13.49 13.73 8.10
C THR A 432 -13.78 12.80 9.29
N LEU A 433 -14.14 11.54 9.01
CA LEU A 433 -14.41 10.55 10.05
C LEU A 433 -13.17 10.13 10.83
N PHE A 434 -12.01 10.00 10.18
CA PHE A 434 -10.73 9.82 10.87
C PHE A 434 -10.50 10.94 11.91
N GLY A 435 -10.72 12.19 11.54
CA GLY A 435 -10.67 13.33 12.46
C GLY A 435 -11.65 13.18 13.63
N VAL A 436 -12.91 12.82 13.36
CA VAL A 436 -13.92 12.60 14.41
C VAL A 436 -13.54 11.47 15.37
N PHE A 437 -13.07 10.32 14.88
CA PHE A 437 -12.64 9.21 15.74
C PHE A 437 -11.37 9.56 16.54
N THR A 438 -10.45 10.31 15.95
CA THR A 438 -9.22 10.78 16.62
C THR A 438 -9.52 11.80 17.72
N VAL A 439 -10.40 12.77 17.47
CA VAL A 439 -10.86 13.71 18.51
C VAL A 439 -11.62 12.97 19.61
N SER A 440 -12.47 12.00 19.25
CA SER A 440 -13.19 11.16 20.23
C SER A 440 -12.22 10.34 21.09
N LEU A 441 -11.15 9.80 20.49
CA LEU A 441 -10.08 9.09 21.20
C LEU A 441 -9.35 10.00 22.20
N LEU A 442 -8.97 11.21 21.79
CA LEU A 442 -8.30 12.18 22.66
C LEU A 442 -9.19 12.64 23.83
N VAL A 443 -10.48 12.91 23.55
CA VAL A 443 -11.48 13.22 24.59
C VAL A 443 -11.60 12.05 25.57
N LEU A 444 -11.67 10.82 25.07
CA LEU A 444 -11.81 9.65 25.92
C LEU A 444 -10.54 9.35 26.74
N LEU A 445 -9.35 9.59 26.19
CA LEU A 445 -8.07 9.52 26.93
C LEU A 445 -8.05 10.51 28.10
N GLY A 446 -8.48 11.76 27.86
CA GLY A 446 -8.62 12.78 28.91
C GLY A 446 -9.63 12.38 29.99
N LEU A 447 -10.82 11.91 29.59
CA LEU A 447 -11.85 11.42 30.50
C LEU A 447 -11.37 10.23 31.33
N ALA A 448 -10.71 9.25 30.70
CA ALA A 448 -10.18 8.07 31.39
C ALA A 448 -9.16 8.43 32.48
N HIS A 449 -8.31 9.44 32.22
CA HIS A 449 -7.35 9.93 33.21
C HIS A 449 -8.05 10.63 34.39
N SER A 450 -9.16 11.34 34.14
CA SER A 450 -9.94 12.01 35.19
C SER A 450 -10.84 11.06 36.02
N ARG A 451 -10.98 9.78 35.66
CA ARG A 451 -11.76 8.80 36.44
C ARG A 451 -10.90 8.10 37.50
N SER A 452 -11.51 7.66 38.59
CA SER A 452 -10.89 6.76 39.57
C SER A 452 -10.52 5.43 38.91
N GLN A 453 -9.42 4.79 39.34
CA GLN A 453 -8.86 3.62 38.66
C GLN A 453 -9.88 2.48 38.48
N GLN A 454 -10.74 2.26 39.47
CA GLN A 454 -11.80 1.24 39.47
C GLN A 454 -12.80 1.41 38.31
N HIS A 455 -13.06 2.63 37.83
CA HIS A 455 -14.01 2.89 36.75
C HIS A 455 -13.38 2.94 35.34
N ARG A 456 -12.05 2.77 35.23
CA ARG A 456 -11.31 2.89 33.95
C ARG A 456 -11.42 1.68 33.02
N ALA A 457 -11.85 0.51 33.50
CA ALA A 457 -11.87 -0.73 32.71
C ALA A 457 -12.60 -0.60 31.36
N PHE A 458 -13.85 -0.13 31.36
CA PHE A 458 -14.62 0.10 30.13
C PHE A 458 -14.05 1.24 29.28
N HIS A 459 -13.47 2.27 29.91
CA HIS A 459 -12.81 3.38 29.20
C HIS A 459 -11.59 2.89 28.41
N TYR A 460 -10.76 2.02 28.98
CA TYR A 460 -9.60 1.45 28.29
C TYR A 460 -10.00 0.60 27.08
N VAL A 461 -11.06 -0.23 27.21
CA VAL A 461 -11.56 -1.00 26.05
C VAL A 461 -12.12 -0.07 24.96
N ALA A 462 -12.83 1.00 25.34
CA ALA A 462 -13.33 2.00 24.41
C ALA A 462 -12.19 2.82 23.73
N ILE A 463 -11.09 3.09 24.43
CA ILE A 463 -9.87 3.69 23.86
C ILE A 463 -9.29 2.79 22.77
N VAL A 464 -9.17 1.47 23.03
CA VAL A 464 -8.70 0.50 22.03
C VAL A 464 -9.65 0.45 20.82
N VAL A 465 -10.97 0.46 21.04
CA VAL A 465 -11.96 0.52 19.96
C VAL A 465 -11.78 1.77 19.09
N LEU A 466 -11.63 2.95 19.68
CA LEU A 466 -11.46 4.20 18.94
C LEU A 466 -10.08 4.29 18.25
N ALA A 467 -9.01 3.81 18.87
CA ALA A 467 -7.67 3.81 18.29
C ALA A 467 -7.59 2.93 17.03
N ILE A 468 -8.06 1.67 17.12
CA ILE A 468 -8.13 0.77 15.95
C ILE A 468 -9.02 1.37 14.85
N THR A 469 -10.10 2.07 15.26
CA THR A 469 -11.01 2.73 14.31
C THR A 469 -10.33 3.89 13.58
N ALA A 470 -9.64 4.78 14.30
CA ALA A 470 -8.88 5.87 13.67
C ALA A 470 -7.85 5.31 12.67
N VAL A 471 -7.07 4.30 13.05
CA VAL A 471 -6.07 3.67 12.17
C VAL A 471 -6.70 3.12 10.88
N HIS A 472 -7.74 2.29 10.97
CA HIS A 472 -8.33 1.73 9.75
C HIS A 472 -9.07 2.79 8.91
N TYR A 473 -9.56 3.88 9.51
CA TYR A 473 -10.11 5.01 8.76
C TYR A 473 -9.03 5.82 8.03
N ALA A 474 -7.87 6.08 8.63
CA ALA A 474 -6.75 6.73 7.96
C ALA A 474 -6.27 5.93 6.74
N VAL A 475 -6.09 4.61 6.88
CA VAL A 475 -5.70 3.71 5.78
C VAL A 475 -6.70 3.79 4.61
N GLN A 476 -8.00 3.67 4.88
CA GLN A 476 -9.03 3.78 3.84
C GLN A 476 -9.10 5.19 3.23
N ALA A 477 -8.92 6.24 4.03
CA ALA A 477 -8.95 7.63 3.55
C ALA A 477 -7.79 7.96 2.61
N SER A 478 -6.61 7.38 2.87
CA SER A 478 -5.44 7.36 1.98
C SER A 478 -5.63 6.51 0.71
N ASN A 479 -6.79 5.89 0.50
CA ASN A 479 -7.06 4.92 -0.56
C ASN A 479 -6.12 3.70 -0.53
N LEU A 480 -5.72 3.28 0.68
CA LEU A 480 -4.93 2.07 0.93
C LEU A 480 -5.83 0.99 1.56
N GLY A 481 -5.30 -0.23 1.68
CA GLY A 481 -5.98 -1.27 2.45
C GLY A 481 -7.15 -1.97 1.72
N TYR A 482 -7.10 -2.08 0.39
CA TYR A 482 -8.15 -2.70 -0.44
C TYR A 482 -7.63 -3.82 -1.36
N ALA A 483 -8.52 -4.76 -1.68
CA ALA A 483 -8.33 -5.80 -2.69
C ALA A 483 -9.13 -5.45 -3.95
N SER A 484 -8.58 -5.70 -5.14
CA SER A 484 -9.32 -5.63 -6.40
C SER A 484 -10.01 -6.95 -6.70
N VAL A 485 -11.33 -6.99 -6.56
CA VAL A 485 -12.14 -8.22 -6.73
C VAL A 485 -13.10 -8.06 -7.92
N PRO A 486 -13.11 -8.98 -8.90
CA PRO A 486 -14.09 -8.98 -10.00
C PRO A 486 -15.54 -9.01 -9.49
N VAL A 487 -16.41 -8.16 -10.05
CA VAL A 487 -17.82 -8.10 -9.64
C VAL A 487 -18.66 -9.20 -10.26
N GLU A 488 -19.53 -9.83 -9.48
CA GLU A 488 -20.44 -10.87 -9.99
C GLU A 488 -21.59 -10.29 -10.85
N TRP A 489 -21.98 -9.02 -10.64
CA TRP A 489 -23.02 -8.35 -11.44
C TRP A 489 -22.53 -7.04 -12.07
N VAL A 490 -22.59 -6.99 -13.41
CA VAL A 490 -22.46 -5.77 -14.21
C VAL A 490 -23.86 -5.32 -14.64
N ARG A 491 -24.38 -4.27 -13.99
CA ARG A 491 -25.77 -3.82 -14.22
C ARG A 491 -25.84 -2.73 -15.30
N SER A 492 -26.91 -2.74 -16.11
CA SER A 492 -27.15 -1.68 -17.08
C SER A 492 -27.26 -0.30 -16.40
N GLY A 493 -26.59 0.71 -16.95
CA GLY A 493 -26.50 2.06 -16.37
C GLY A 493 -25.58 2.21 -15.15
N SER A 494 -24.93 1.14 -14.67
CA SER A 494 -24.00 1.22 -13.53
C SER A 494 -22.61 1.70 -13.94
N ARG A 495 -21.81 2.18 -12.97
CA ARG A 495 -20.38 2.49 -13.18
C ARG A 495 -19.61 1.27 -13.72
N GLY A 496 -19.96 0.05 -13.32
CA GLY A 496 -19.36 -1.16 -13.88
C GLY A 496 -19.61 -1.29 -15.38
N GLN A 497 -20.83 -1.02 -15.86
CA GLN A 497 -21.11 -1.04 -17.30
C GLN A 497 -20.44 0.14 -18.03
N SER A 498 -20.32 1.32 -17.43
CA SER A 498 -19.58 2.42 -18.06
C SER A 498 -18.08 2.10 -18.19
N GLN A 499 -17.48 1.43 -17.21
CA GLN A 499 -16.09 0.96 -17.31
C GLN A 499 -15.94 -0.10 -18.40
N VAL A 500 -16.80 -1.12 -18.45
CA VAL A 500 -16.76 -2.13 -19.54
C VAL A 500 -16.97 -1.50 -20.92
N ARG A 501 -17.82 -0.46 -21.04
CA ARG A 501 -17.96 0.32 -22.30
C ARG A 501 -16.76 1.20 -22.63
N ALA A 502 -15.92 1.53 -21.63
CA ALA A 502 -14.68 2.28 -21.79
C ALA A 502 -13.45 1.37 -22.00
N GLY A 503 -13.65 0.05 -22.13
CA GLY A 503 -12.58 -0.93 -22.39
C GLY A 503 -12.15 -1.78 -21.19
N ALA A 504 -12.72 -1.56 -20.00
CA ALA A 504 -12.36 -2.36 -18.82
C ALA A 504 -12.74 -3.85 -18.99
N PRO A 505 -11.99 -4.78 -18.34
CA PRO A 505 -12.30 -6.20 -18.35
C PRO A 505 -13.75 -6.50 -17.93
N SER A 506 -14.32 -7.57 -18.50
CA SER A 506 -15.68 -8.03 -18.17
C SER A 506 -15.64 -9.38 -17.44
N PRO A 507 -15.98 -9.45 -16.13
CA PRO A 507 -16.48 -8.35 -15.29
C PRO A 507 -15.36 -7.45 -14.73
N PRO A 508 -15.65 -6.15 -14.50
CA PRO A 508 -14.71 -5.19 -13.94
C PRO A 508 -14.45 -5.46 -12.45
N THR A 509 -13.34 -4.95 -11.95
CA THR A 509 -12.91 -5.10 -10.56
C THR A 509 -13.45 -3.98 -9.67
N ARG A 510 -13.71 -4.30 -8.39
CA ARG A 510 -14.17 -3.36 -7.35
C ARG A 510 -13.18 -3.33 -6.19
N SER A 511 -12.94 -2.15 -5.63
CA SER A 511 -12.13 -2.00 -4.41
C SER A 511 -12.89 -2.51 -3.18
N ILE A 512 -12.43 -3.62 -2.63
CA ILE A 512 -12.90 -4.23 -1.39
C ILE A 512 -11.93 -3.87 -0.27
N PHE A 513 -12.27 -2.87 0.55
CA PHE A 513 -11.42 -2.38 1.64
C PHE A 513 -11.38 -3.36 2.82
N TYR A 514 -10.59 -4.43 2.71
CA TYR A 514 -10.42 -5.42 3.78
C TYR A 514 -9.86 -4.79 5.07
N ALA A 515 -9.15 -3.67 5.01
CA ALA A 515 -8.68 -2.96 6.20
C ALA A 515 -9.84 -2.53 7.12
N GLN A 516 -11.01 -2.17 6.56
CA GLN A 516 -12.22 -1.90 7.34
C GLN A 516 -12.67 -3.14 8.12
N TRP A 517 -12.59 -4.31 7.47
CA TRP A 517 -13.05 -5.58 8.00
C TRP A 517 -12.09 -6.14 9.06
N VAL A 518 -10.78 -5.99 8.88
CA VAL A 518 -9.79 -6.25 9.95
C VAL A 518 -10.10 -5.36 11.16
N GLY A 519 -10.37 -4.08 10.94
CA GLY A 519 -10.84 -3.17 11.98
C GLY A 519 -12.13 -3.63 12.67
N TYR A 520 -13.10 -4.19 11.94
CA TYR A 520 -14.34 -4.72 12.51
C TYR A 520 -14.11 -6.02 13.30
N VAL A 521 -13.33 -6.97 12.78
CA VAL A 521 -12.96 -8.22 13.48
C VAL A 521 -12.33 -7.94 14.84
N LEU A 522 -11.56 -6.86 14.96
CA LEU A 522 -10.97 -6.42 16.23
C LEU A 522 -11.95 -5.61 17.11
N THR A 523 -12.79 -4.75 16.53
CA THR A 523 -13.61 -3.79 17.31
C THR A 523 -15.01 -4.30 17.69
N THR A 524 -15.68 -5.12 16.88
CA THR A 524 -17.01 -5.66 17.23
C THR A 524 -16.99 -6.62 18.42
N PRO A 525 -16.03 -7.55 18.63
CA PRO A 525 -16.00 -8.34 19.85
C PRO A 525 -15.69 -7.49 21.08
N LEU A 526 -14.93 -6.39 20.97
CA LEU A 526 -14.68 -5.49 22.10
C LEU A 526 -15.96 -4.73 22.51
N LEU A 527 -16.76 -4.25 21.55
CA LEU A 527 -18.06 -3.62 21.81
C LEU A 527 -19.04 -4.59 22.50
N VAL A 528 -19.11 -5.84 22.01
CA VAL A 528 -19.95 -6.89 22.62
C VAL A 528 -19.41 -7.32 23.99
N LEU A 529 -18.09 -7.43 24.15
CA LEU A 529 -17.44 -7.73 25.43
C LEU A 529 -17.80 -6.69 26.47
N MET A 530 -17.68 -5.40 26.16
CA MET A 530 -18.09 -4.31 27.07
C MET A 530 -19.54 -4.47 27.51
N LEU A 531 -20.46 -4.68 26.56
CA LEU A 531 -21.88 -4.83 26.85
C LEU A 531 -22.20 -6.05 27.72
N LEU A 532 -21.52 -7.18 27.51
CA LEU A 532 -21.73 -8.43 28.27
C LEU A 532 -21.04 -8.41 29.64
N LEU A 533 -19.87 -7.77 29.76
CA LEU A 533 -19.16 -7.57 31.04
C LEU A 533 -19.97 -6.68 32.01
N ALA A 534 -20.82 -5.79 31.49
CA ALA A 534 -21.77 -5.02 32.30
C ALA A 534 -23.00 -5.84 32.79
N THR A 535 -22.90 -7.18 32.84
CA THR A 535 -23.98 -8.10 33.26
C THR A 535 -23.44 -9.32 34.01
N GLY A 536 -24.32 -10.06 34.71
CA GLY A 536 -23.99 -11.36 35.31
C GLY A 536 -23.95 -12.52 34.30
N PHE A 537 -23.46 -12.32 33.08
CA PHE A 537 -23.40 -13.36 32.05
C PHE A 537 -22.15 -14.23 32.23
N THR A 538 -22.29 -15.55 32.19
CA THR A 538 -21.18 -16.45 32.53
C THR A 538 -20.04 -16.35 31.52
N LEU A 539 -18.79 -16.35 32.00
CA LEU A 539 -17.60 -16.18 31.15
C LEU A 539 -17.55 -17.16 29.96
N SER A 540 -17.94 -18.41 30.17
CA SER A 540 -18.07 -19.43 29.11
C SER A 540 -19.05 -19.04 27.99
N ARG A 541 -20.15 -18.36 28.32
CA ARG A 541 -21.11 -17.85 27.34
C ARG A 541 -20.62 -16.55 26.71
N ILE A 542 -19.91 -15.69 27.45
CA ILE A 542 -19.24 -14.51 26.87
C ILE A 542 -18.30 -14.97 25.76
N PHE A 543 -17.38 -15.90 26.03
CA PHE A 543 -16.47 -16.44 25.00
C PHE A 543 -17.20 -17.01 23.78
N LEU A 544 -18.28 -17.75 23.97
CA LEU A 544 -19.06 -18.30 22.87
C LEU A 544 -19.73 -17.20 22.02
N VAL A 545 -20.30 -16.16 22.64
CA VAL A 545 -20.87 -15.01 21.92
C VAL A 545 -19.79 -14.19 21.21
N LEU A 546 -18.61 -14.04 21.80
CA LEU A 546 -17.47 -13.38 21.15
C LEU A 546 -16.96 -14.18 19.94
N PHE A 547 -16.90 -15.51 20.03
CA PHE A 547 -16.60 -16.38 18.89
C PHE A 547 -17.59 -16.16 17.74
N PHE A 548 -18.91 -16.18 18.02
CA PHE A 548 -19.91 -15.91 16.98
C PHE A 548 -19.85 -14.45 16.46
N THR A 549 -19.42 -13.50 17.28
CA THR A 549 -19.18 -12.10 16.88
C THR A 549 -18.02 -11.97 15.89
N VAL A 550 -16.90 -12.64 16.18
CA VAL A 550 -15.78 -12.74 15.23
C VAL A 550 -16.21 -13.48 13.97
N LEU A 551 -16.90 -14.62 14.11
CA LEU A 551 -17.33 -15.46 13.00
C LEU A 551 -18.15 -14.68 11.96
N TRP A 552 -19.14 -13.87 12.36
CA TRP A 552 -19.91 -13.11 11.37
C TRP A 552 -19.06 -12.04 10.66
N THR A 553 -18.18 -11.34 11.37
CA THR A 553 -17.28 -10.36 10.73
C THR A 553 -16.28 -11.01 9.76
N VAL A 554 -15.71 -12.17 10.13
CA VAL A 554 -14.78 -12.93 9.27
C VAL A 554 -15.51 -13.53 8.07
N CYS A 555 -16.73 -14.04 8.23
CA CYS A 555 -17.52 -14.53 7.11
C CYS A 555 -17.88 -13.42 6.11
N LEU A 556 -18.21 -12.19 6.56
CA LEU A 556 -18.41 -11.06 5.64
C LEU A 556 -17.11 -10.59 4.96
N LEU A 557 -15.98 -10.61 5.67
CA LEU A 557 -14.66 -10.33 5.09
C LEU A 557 -14.30 -11.31 3.97
N ILE A 558 -14.31 -12.61 4.27
CA ILE A 558 -13.98 -13.65 3.29
C ILE A 558 -15.00 -13.61 2.14
N GLY A 559 -16.30 -13.43 2.44
CA GLY A 559 -17.33 -13.29 1.42
C GLY A 559 -17.09 -12.12 0.47
N ALA A 560 -16.59 -10.98 0.97
CA ALA A 560 -16.30 -9.81 0.14
C ALA A 560 -15.11 -10.05 -0.81
N LEU A 561 -14.17 -10.91 -0.41
CA LEU A 561 -13.01 -11.31 -1.22
C LEU A 561 -13.30 -12.44 -2.22
N VAL A 562 -14.39 -13.20 -2.02
CA VAL A 562 -14.80 -14.27 -2.96
C VAL A 562 -15.47 -13.65 -4.20
N PRO A 563 -14.94 -13.84 -5.42
CA PRO A 563 -15.53 -13.27 -6.64
C PRO A 563 -16.76 -14.03 -7.14
N THR A 564 -16.97 -15.27 -6.68
CA THR A 564 -18.03 -16.16 -7.15
C THR A 564 -19.29 -16.12 -6.27
N ARG A 565 -20.39 -16.67 -6.79
CA ARG A 565 -21.67 -16.87 -6.07
C ARG A 565 -21.57 -17.53 -4.69
N TYR A 566 -20.46 -18.24 -4.39
CA TYR A 566 -20.22 -18.83 -3.07
C TYR A 566 -20.12 -17.78 -1.95
N LYS A 567 -19.91 -16.49 -2.28
CA LYS A 567 -20.01 -15.38 -1.31
C LYS A 567 -21.34 -15.35 -0.55
N TRP A 568 -22.45 -15.78 -1.17
CA TRP A 568 -23.76 -15.81 -0.51
C TRP A 568 -23.90 -16.89 0.56
N ALA A 569 -23.15 -17.99 0.46
CA ALA A 569 -23.10 -18.99 1.53
C ALA A 569 -22.39 -18.40 2.77
N LEU A 570 -21.28 -17.70 2.56
CA LEU A 570 -20.57 -16.97 3.62
C LEU A 570 -21.43 -15.85 4.22
N TYR A 571 -22.20 -15.13 3.39
CA TYR A 571 -23.20 -14.16 3.86
C TYR A 571 -24.28 -14.81 4.74
N ALA A 572 -24.82 -15.97 4.33
CA ALA A 572 -25.82 -16.70 5.12
C ALA A 572 -25.25 -17.17 6.47
N PHE A 573 -24.02 -17.70 6.50
CA PHE A 573 -23.32 -18.04 7.75
C PHE A 573 -23.09 -16.81 8.62
N ALA A 574 -22.69 -15.67 8.03
CA ALA A 574 -22.52 -14.42 8.77
C ALA A 574 -23.84 -13.94 9.40
N VAL A 575 -24.93 -13.93 8.64
CA VAL A 575 -26.25 -13.51 9.14
C VAL A 575 -26.73 -14.45 10.26
N ALA A 576 -26.53 -15.76 10.15
CA ALA A 576 -26.88 -16.73 11.20
C ALA A 576 -26.04 -16.53 12.48
N ALA A 577 -24.72 -16.35 12.34
CA ALA A 577 -23.82 -16.07 13.46
C ALA A 577 -24.13 -14.71 14.12
N LEU A 578 -24.48 -13.69 13.33
CA LEU A 578 -24.97 -12.42 13.83
C LEU A 578 -26.26 -12.61 14.62
N PHE A 579 -27.27 -13.31 14.11
CA PHE A 579 -28.51 -13.57 14.85
C PHE A 579 -28.25 -14.29 16.19
N TYR A 580 -27.28 -15.21 16.26
CA TYR A 580 -26.86 -15.81 17.53
C TYR A 580 -26.30 -14.76 18.50
N THR A 581 -25.41 -13.87 18.04
CA THR A 581 -24.87 -12.76 18.85
C THR A 581 -25.98 -11.83 19.33
N LEU A 582 -26.83 -11.37 18.41
CA LEU A 582 -27.96 -10.48 18.69
C LEU A 582 -28.91 -11.09 19.73
N TRP A 583 -29.31 -12.35 19.54
CA TRP A 583 -30.19 -13.07 20.46
C TRP A 583 -29.59 -13.14 21.86
N ASN A 584 -28.32 -13.55 21.99
CA ASN A 584 -27.69 -13.71 23.28
C ASN A 584 -27.51 -12.39 24.04
N MET A 585 -27.12 -11.32 23.36
CA MET A 585 -26.96 -10.01 24.01
C MET A 585 -28.31 -9.33 24.32
N THR A 586 -29.38 -9.58 23.57
CA THR A 586 -30.70 -8.98 23.85
C THR A 586 -31.54 -9.75 24.86
N PHE A 587 -31.48 -11.09 24.90
CA PHE A 587 -32.38 -11.91 25.71
C PHE A 587 -31.69 -12.60 26.92
N PRO A 588 -30.81 -13.61 26.77
CA PRO A 588 -30.03 -14.17 27.87
C PRO A 588 -29.25 -13.15 28.71
N ALA A 589 -28.45 -12.27 28.09
CA ALA A 589 -27.65 -11.29 28.83
C ALA A 589 -28.54 -10.29 29.60
N SER A 590 -29.64 -9.83 29.00
CA SER A 590 -30.67 -9.04 29.69
C SER A 590 -31.28 -9.75 30.90
N ARG A 591 -31.48 -11.08 30.86
CA ARG A 591 -31.95 -11.85 32.02
C ARG A 591 -30.87 -11.93 33.10
N SER A 592 -29.61 -12.16 32.73
CA SER A 592 -28.46 -12.10 33.63
C SER A 592 -28.24 -10.70 34.25
N ALA A 593 -28.54 -9.62 33.53
CA ALA A 593 -28.46 -8.26 34.07
C ALA A 593 -29.47 -8.03 35.22
N ARG A 594 -30.64 -8.71 35.20
CA ARG A 594 -31.64 -8.62 36.28
C ARG A 594 -31.15 -9.16 37.62
N THR A 595 -30.20 -10.10 37.62
CA THR A 595 -29.69 -10.67 38.87
C THR A 595 -28.73 -9.74 39.61
N LEU A 596 -28.15 -8.73 38.92
CA LEU A 596 -27.34 -7.67 39.53
C LEU A 596 -28.19 -6.51 40.08
N GLY A 597 -29.31 -6.22 39.41
CA GLY A 597 -30.33 -5.26 39.86
C GLY A 597 -31.18 -4.70 38.73
N ARG A 598 -32.17 -3.87 39.08
CA ARG A 598 -33.10 -3.24 38.11
C ARG A 598 -32.39 -2.23 37.20
N GLU A 599 -31.44 -1.47 37.75
CA GLU A 599 -30.68 -0.44 37.03
C GLU A 599 -29.74 -1.05 35.99
N TYR A 600 -28.97 -2.07 36.39
CA TYR A 600 -28.17 -2.92 35.50
C TYR A 600 -28.99 -3.48 34.33
N HIS A 601 -30.18 -4.02 34.62
CA HIS A 601 -31.08 -4.51 33.57
C HIS A 601 -31.55 -3.40 32.64
N HIS A 602 -31.98 -2.25 33.16
CA HIS A 602 -32.46 -1.14 32.33
C HIS A 602 -31.36 -0.57 31.43
N ASN A 603 -30.18 -0.32 32.01
CA ASN A 603 -29.01 0.16 31.27
C ASN A 603 -28.59 -0.85 30.18
N HIS A 604 -28.48 -2.13 30.52
CA HIS A 604 -28.09 -3.16 29.54
C HIS A 604 -29.13 -3.30 28.42
N VAL A 605 -30.43 -3.37 28.72
CA VAL A 605 -31.48 -3.55 27.70
C VAL A 605 -31.47 -2.43 26.67
N GLY A 606 -31.37 -1.16 27.11
CA GLY A 606 -31.32 -0.02 26.19
C GLY A 606 -30.13 -0.09 25.23
N HIS A 607 -28.94 -0.35 25.76
CA HIS A 607 -27.72 -0.46 24.97
C HIS A 607 -27.70 -1.72 24.08
N ALA A 608 -28.21 -2.85 24.56
CA ALA A 608 -28.29 -4.08 23.78
C ALA A 608 -29.20 -3.92 22.55
N TRP A 609 -30.42 -3.37 22.72
CA TRP A 609 -31.31 -3.10 21.58
C TRP A 609 -30.74 -2.06 20.62
N GLY A 610 -30.15 -0.97 21.14
CA GLY A 610 -29.50 0.05 20.31
C GLY A 610 -28.37 -0.53 19.45
N LEU A 611 -27.48 -1.34 20.06
CA LEU A 611 -26.40 -2.00 19.33
C LEU A 611 -26.93 -3.04 18.34
N SER A 612 -27.97 -3.80 18.70
CA SER A 612 -28.59 -4.78 17.81
C SER A 612 -29.14 -4.17 16.53
N ILE A 613 -29.87 -3.06 16.66
CA ILE A 613 -30.45 -2.35 15.51
C ILE A 613 -29.32 -1.85 14.60
N LEU A 614 -28.27 -1.24 15.16
CA LEU A 614 -27.11 -0.77 14.39
C LEU A 614 -26.37 -1.93 13.69
N PHE A 615 -26.16 -3.05 14.38
CA PHE A 615 -25.50 -4.24 13.82
C PHE A 615 -26.27 -4.88 12.66
N LEU A 616 -27.61 -4.85 12.67
CA LEU A 616 -28.43 -5.36 11.57
C LEU A 616 -28.22 -4.60 10.24
N PHE A 617 -27.78 -3.34 10.28
CA PHE A 617 -27.50 -2.57 9.07
C PHE A 617 -26.17 -2.95 8.39
N TYR A 618 -25.19 -3.50 9.11
CA TYR A 618 -23.89 -3.89 8.51
C TYR A 618 -24.00 -4.96 7.40
N PRO A 619 -24.71 -6.09 7.58
CA PRO A 619 -24.94 -7.05 6.50
C PRO A 619 -25.89 -6.50 5.42
N LEU A 620 -26.82 -5.60 5.76
CA LEU A 620 -27.68 -4.95 4.77
C LEU A 620 -26.86 -4.09 3.81
N VAL A 621 -25.95 -3.25 4.33
CA VAL A 621 -25.01 -2.47 3.51
C VAL A 621 -24.17 -3.44 2.67
N TRP A 622 -23.53 -4.44 3.30
CA TRP A 622 -22.69 -5.44 2.61
C TRP A 622 -23.41 -6.10 1.43
N GLY A 623 -24.67 -6.51 1.63
CA GLY A 623 -25.49 -7.15 0.60
C GLY A 623 -25.77 -6.22 -0.59
N LEU A 624 -25.84 -4.92 -0.36
CA LEU A 624 -26.01 -3.90 -1.39
C LEU A 624 -24.68 -3.42 -2.01
N SER A 625 -23.55 -3.50 -1.29
CA SER A 625 -22.21 -3.11 -1.78
C SER A 625 -21.36 -4.29 -2.26
N GLU A 626 -20.59 -4.92 -1.38
CA GLU A 626 -19.61 -5.98 -1.71
C GLU A 626 -20.25 -7.29 -2.21
N GLY A 627 -21.49 -7.54 -1.78
CA GLY A 627 -22.39 -8.52 -2.39
C GLY A 627 -22.85 -8.04 -3.76
N SER A 628 -24.08 -7.51 -3.85
CA SER A 628 -24.81 -7.35 -5.12
C SER A 628 -24.38 -6.22 -6.07
N ASN A 629 -23.30 -5.49 -5.74
CA ASN A 629 -22.70 -4.40 -6.54
C ASN A 629 -23.71 -3.28 -6.91
N ILE A 630 -24.65 -2.95 -6.02
CA ILE A 630 -25.65 -1.87 -6.21
C ILE A 630 -25.08 -0.52 -5.77
N LEU A 631 -24.53 -0.45 -4.55
CA LEU A 631 -23.93 0.76 -4.01
C LEU A 631 -22.52 0.94 -4.59
N THR A 632 -22.15 2.17 -4.96
CA THR A 632 -20.77 2.51 -5.34
C THR A 632 -19.84 2.41 -4.14
N VAL A 633 -18.53 2.25 -4.36
CA VAL A 633 -17.52 2.22 -3.29
C VAL A 633 -17.63 3.45 -2.37
N SER A 634 -17.75 4.66 -2.92
CA SER A 634 -17.93 5.87 -2.10
C SER A 634 -19.26 5.89 -1.33
N SER A 635 -20.33 5.32 -1.89
CA SER A 635 -21.60 5.19 -1.16
C SER A 635 -21.55 4.14 -0.06
N GLN A 636 -20.80 3.05 -0.23
CA GLN A 636 -20.53 2.07 0.83
C GLN A 636 -19.78 2.75 1.99
N MET A 637 -18.79 3.58 1.68
CA MET A 637 -17.98 4.32 2.66
C MET A 637 -18.79 5.39 3.39
N PHE A 638 -19.77 6.00 2.71
CA PHE A 638 -20.75 6.86 3.36
C PHE A 638 -21.56 6.09 4.41
N TRP A 639 -22.21 4.98 4.02
CA TRP A 639 -23.08 4.23 4.93
C TRP A 639 -22.32 3.56 6.09
N TYR A 640 -21.19 2.91 5.83
CA TYR A 640 -20.33 2.40 6.90
C TYR A 640 -19.78 3.53 7.78
N GLY A 641 -19.50 4.70 7.20
CA GLY A 641 -19.16 5.90 7.94
C GLY A 641 -20.21 6.32 8.96
N VAL A 642 -21.46 6.45 8.53
CA VAL A 642 -22.60 6.77 9.40
C VAL A 642 -22.79 5.70 10.48
N LEU A 643 -22.76 4.42 10.12
CA LEU A 643 -22.91 3.32 11.08
C LEU A 643 -21.79 3.32 12.14
N ASN A 644 -20.53 3.49 11.74
CA ASN A 644 -19.42 3.54 12.67
C ASN A 644 -19.44 4.79 13.55
N PHE A 645 -19.90 5.94 13.05
CA PHE A 645 -20.13 7.12 13.89
C PHE A 645 -21.20 6.82 14.97
N LEU A 646 -22.33 6.23 14.57
CA LEU A 646 -23.41 5.87 15.50
C LEU A 646 -22.99 4.80 16.52
N VAL A 647 -22.24 3.78 16.12
CA VAL A 647 -21.77 2.70 17.03
C VAL A 647 -20.61 3.16 17.90
N LYS A 648 -19.57 3.75 17.30
CA LYS A 648 -18.26 3.95 17.94
C LYS A 648 -18.09 5.34 18.55
N VAL A 649 -18.99 6.28 18.25
CA VAL A 649 -19.11 7.56 18.98
C VAL A 649 -20.41 7.60 19.77
N CYS A 650 -21.57 7.65 19.11
CA CYS A 650 -22.84 7.91 19.82
C CYS A 650 -23.20 6.82 20.84
N TRP A 651 -23.23 5.56 20.42
CA TRP A 651 -23.55 4.44 21.30
C TRP A 651 -22.42 4.17 22.32
N LEU A 652 -21.16 4.25 21.90
CA LEU A 652 -20.02 3.99 22.80
C LEU A 652 -19.97 4.99 23.98
N PHE A 653 -20.13 6.28 23.72
CA PHE A 653 -20.17 7.29 24.78
C PHE A 653 -21.44 7.18 25.63
N ALA A 654 -22.62 6.92 25.02
CA ALA A 654 -23.84 6.66 25.77
C ALA A 654 -23.71 5.46 26.73
N PHE A 655 -23.09 4.37 26.25
CA PHE A 655 -22.80 3.19 27.06
C PHE A 655 -21.84 3.48 28.21
N LEU A 656 -20.76 4.23 27.95
CA LEU A 656 -19.80 4.63 28.99
C LEU A 656 -20.49 5.48 30.08
N PHE A 657 -21.26 6.50 29.71
CA PHE A 657 -22.00 7.32 30.69
C PHE A 657 -23.08 6.52 31.43
N GLY A 658 -23.78 5.60 30.74
CA GLY A 658 -24.76 4.71 31.35
C GLY A 658 -24.14 3.76 32.37
N VAL A 659 -23.02 3.10 32.02
CA VAL A 659 -22.30 2.21 32.93
C VAL A 659 -21.59 2.96 34.06
N GLU A 660 -21.10 4.18 33.85
CA GLU A 660 -20.46 4.99 34.90
C GLU A 660 -21.39 5.22 36.10
N SER A 661 -22.71 5.27 35.89
CA SER A 661 -23.71 5.38 36.97
C SER A 661 -23.90 4.12 37.82
N LEU A 662 -23.28 2.99 37.46
CA LEU A 662 -23.42 1.71 38.13
C LEU A 662 -22.25 1.45 39.10
N ASP A 663 -22.49 0.61 40.10
CA ASP A 663 -21.49 0.16 41.06
C ASP A 663 -20.68 -1.02 40.49
N TYR A 664 -19.42 -0.76 40.16
CA TYR A 664 -18.56 -1.72 39.47
C TYR A 664 -18.19 -2.93 40.34
N SER A 665 -18.30 -2.84 41.68
CA SER A 665 -18.01 -3.95 42.57
C SER A 665 -18.93 -5.16 42.30
N ARG A 666 -20.18 -4.89 41.86
CA ARG A 666 -21.17 -5.93 41.53
C ARG A 666 -20.85 -6.72 40.25
N PHE A 667 -19.94 -6.25 39.41
CA PHE A 667 -19.50 -7.03 38.24
C PHE A 667 -18.51 -8.15 38.62
N GLY A 668 -17.97 -8.16 39.85
CA GLY A 668 -17.12 -9.25 40.34
C GLY A 668 -15.73 -9.32 39.69
N PHE A 669 -15.23 -8.20 39.15
CA PHE A 669 -13.87 -8.14 38.60
C PHE A 669 -12.84 -8.16 39.74
N HIS A 670 -12.22 -9.32 39.97
CA HIS A 670 -11.12 -9.48 40.90
C HIS A 670 -9.84 -9.81 40.13
N SER A 671 -8.87 -8.89 40.14
CA SER A 671 -7.54 -9.14 39.59
C SER A 671 -6.80 -10.13 40.51
N GLY A 672 -6.45 -11.31 39.99
CA GLY A 672 -5.59 -12.27 40.68
C GLY A 672 -4.12 -11.82 40.78
N LYS A 673 -3.78 -10.63 40.29
CA LYS A 673 -2.49 -9.97 40.50
C LYS A 673 -2.66 -8.76 41.40
N TYR A 674 -1.87 -8.68 42.46
CA TYR A 674 -1.63 -7.43 43.17
C TYR A 674 -1.05 -6.41 42.18
N THR A 675 -1.77 -5.31 41.95
CA THR A 675 -1.34 -4.20 41.09
C THR A 675 -1.64 -2.89 41.81
N ASP A 676 -0.58 -2.18 42.20
CA ASP A 676 -0.43 -0.78 42.67
C ASP A 676 -1.39 -0.20 43.72
N LEU A 677 -2.43 -0.93 44.15
CA LEU A 677 -3.36 -0.58 45.22
C LEU A 677 -3.49 -1.75 46.22
N ALA A 678 -2.35 -2.23 46.68
CA ALA A 678 -2.21 -3.08 47.87
C ALA A 678 -1.48 -2.32 49.00
N GLN A 679 -1.67 -1.00 49.06
CA GLN A 679 -1.37 -0.16 50.21
C GLN A 679 -2.56 0.77 50.45
N ASP A 680 -3.48 0.30 51.29
CA ASP A 680 -4.13 1.14 52.29
C ASP A 680 -4.17 0.32 53.59
N THR A 681 -3.19 0.59 54.44
CA THR A 681 -3.19 0.19 55.84
C THR A 681 -3.93 1.25 56.64
N ASP A 682 -5.10 0.90 57.17
CA ASP A 682 -5.48 1.11 58.57
C ASP A 682 -6.89 0.50 58.79
N GLY A 683 -7.29 0.06 59.97
CA GLY A 683 -6.66 0.26 61.28
C GLY A 683 -7.70 0.80 62.26
N SER A 684 -8.36 -0.13 62.97
CA SER A 684 -9.30 0.09 64.10
C SER A 684 -10.81 0.22 63.82
N TYR A 685 -11.57 -0.34 64.77
CA TYR A 685 -13.03 -0.49 64.93
C TYR A 685 -13.73 -1.57 64.07
N GLY A 686 -14.25 -2.66 64.64
CA GLY A 686 -14.22 -3.10 66.04
C GLY A 686 -14.61 -4.57 66.18
N GLY A 687 -14.28 -5.21 67.31
CA GLY A 687 -14.50 -6.64 67.50
C GLY A 687 -15.96 -7.02 67.76
N GLY A 688 -16.39 -8.17 67.21
CA GLY A 688 -17.67 -8.79 67.56
C GLY A 688 -18.04 -9.99 66.70
N GLY A 689 -18.29 -11.15 67.32
CA GLY A 689 -19.19 -12.15 66.72
C GLY A 689 -18.59 -13.39 66.04
N ALA A 690 -17.45 -13.92 66.49
CA ALA A 690 -17.17 -15.34 66.28
C ALA A 690 -18.06 -16.17 67.22
N GLN A 691 -19.24 -16.61 66.78
CA GLN A 691 -20.13 -17.45 67.60
C GLN A 691 -20.61 -18.69 66.85
N ARG A 692 -20.27 -19.86 67.39
CA ARG A 692 -20.80 -21.16 66.96
C ARG A 692 -22.30 -21.23 67.26
N ILE A 693 -23.08 -21.68 66.28
CA ILE A 693 -24.33 -22.42 66.47
C ILE A 693 -24.16 -23.69 65.61
N LEU A 694 -23.75 -24.82 66.20
CA LEU A 694 -24.61 -25.85 66.82
C LEU A 694 -25.61 -26.45 65.83
N SER A 695 -25.47 -27.76 65.60
CA SER A 695 -26.34 -28.60 64.76
C SER A 695 -27.67 -28.93 65.43
N GLY A 696 -28.75 -29.15 64.67
CA GLY A 696 -29.90 -29.87 65.19
C GLY A 696 -31.13 -30.00 64.27
N GLY A 697 -31.29 -31.16 63.62
CA GLY A 697 -32.58 -31.76 63.22
C GLY A 697 -33.28 -31.23 61.95
N GLY A 698 -33.78 -32.09 61.03
CA GLY A 698 -33.63 -33.55 60.89
C GLY A 698 -34.65 -34.17 59.91
N GLY A 699 -34.38 -35.39 59.42
CA GLY A 699 -35.42 -36.30 58.87
C GLY A 699 -35.14 -37.02 57.53
N SER A 700 -35.04 -38.36 57.58
CA SER A 700 -35.20 -39.34 56.47
C SER A 700 -34.06 -39.49 55.42
N THR A 701 -33.55 -40.68 55.06
CA THR A 701 -33.76 -42.08 55.54
C THR A 701 -32.64 -43.02 55.04
N THR A 702 -32.28 -44.06 55.82
CA THR A 702 -31.69 -45.40 55.43
C THR A 702 -30.32 -45.45 54.67
N THR A 703 -29.38 -46.39 54.89
CA THR A 703 -29.34 -47.62 55.71
C THR A 703 -27.88 -48.12 55.97
N THR A 704 -27.61 -48.56 57.21
CA THR A 704 -26.73 -49.68 57.67
C THR A 704 -25.31 -49.93 57.14
N GLY A 705 -24.34 -50.07 58.08
CA GLY A 705 -23.21 -51.03 57.96
C GLY A 705 -21.83 -50.55 58.42
N GLY A 706 -21.37 -50.95 59.61
CA GLY A 706 -19.96 -50.90 60.04
C GLY A 706 -19.48 -52.30 60.49
N PRO A 707 -18.42 -52.47 61.31
CA PRO A 707 -17.48 -51.45 61.81
C PRO A 707 -15.98 -51.92 61.92
N SER A 708 -15.14 -51.11 62.60
CA SER A 708 -13.89 -51.44 63.31
C SER A 708 -12.57 -51.49 62.49
N MET A 709 -11.58 -50.61 62.78
CA MET A 709 -10.47 -50.70 63.79
C MET A 709 -9.26 -51.49 63.25
N ALA A 710 -7.98 -51.16 63.52
CA ALA A 710 -7.30 -49.98 64.08
C ALA A 710 -5.77 -50.14 63.82
N GLY A 711 -4.95 -49.12 64.12
CA GLY A 711 -3.52 -49.32 64.41
C GLY A 711 -2.48 -48.70 63.46
N SER A 712 -1.64 -47.84 64.02
CA SER A 712 -0.30 -47.43 63.54
C SER A 712 0.71 -47.74 64.68
N PRO A 713 2.03 -47.43 64.63
CA PRO A 713 2.88 -46.89 63.53
C PRO A 713 4.32 -47.50 63.42
N ALA A 714 5.10 -46.96 62.47
CA ALA A 714 6.55 -46.62 62.54
C ALA A 714 7.71 -47.62 62.20
N ARG A 715 8.62 -47.12 61.31
CA ARG A 715 10.10 -47.36 61.16
C ARG A 715 10.55 -48.81 60.79
N THR A 716 11.65 -49.08 60.06
CA THR A 716 12.87 -48.33 59.59
C THR A 716 13.28 -48.74 58.14
N GLY A 717 14.25 -48.04 57.51
CA GLY A 717 14.94 -48.46 56.26
C GLY A 717 15.99 -49.59 56.46
N PRO A 718 16.82 -49.97 55.46
CA PRO A 718 17.59 -49.08 54.56
C PRO A 718 17.59 -49.44 53.04
N GLY A 719 18.33 -48.69 52.21
CA GLY A 719 18.54 -48.90 50.76
C GLY A 719 19.66 -49.90 50.42
N PRO A 720 20.30 -49.88 49.22
CA PRO A 720 20.40 -48.79 48.22
C PRO A 720 19.58 -49.11 46.92
N ASP A 721 19.83 -48.66 45.67
CA ASP A 721 20.94 -47.93 45.00
C ASP A 721 20.47 -47.23 43.67
N LEU A 722 21.42 -46.71 42.87
CA LEU A 722 21.35 -46.14 41.51
C LEU A 722 20.66 -44.77 41.36
N GLY A 723 21.47 -43.71 41.30
CA GLY A 723 21.06 -42.35 40.92
C GLY A 723 21.78 -41.82 39.66
N GLY A 724 21.41 -40.61 39.23
CA GLY A 724 22.11 -39.86 38.16
C GLY A 724 21.35 -38.55 37.80
N PRO A 725 22.04 -37.42 37.50
CA PRO A 725 21.46 -36.08 37.75
C PRO A 725 21.38 -35.11 36.54
N SER A 726 20.98 -33.88 36.87
CA SER A 726 20.76 -32.62 36.11
C SER A 726 21.49 -32.33 34.79
N PRO A 727 20.91 -31.47 33.92
CA PRO A 727 21.49 -31.07 32.64
C PRO A 727 22.46 -29.88 32.73
N GLY A 728 23.51 -29.89 31.90
CA GLY A 728 24.38 -28.73 31.68
C GLY A 728 25.32 -28.91 30.47
N MET A 729 25.34 -27.90 29.59
CA MET A 729 26.29 -27.64 28.49
C MET A 729 26.53 -28.72 27.40
N MET A 730 26.50 -28.30 26.13
CA MET A 730 27.39 -28.87 25.11
C MET A 730 27.84 -27.82 24.10
N GLN A 731 29.15 -27.82 23.85
CA GLN A 731 29.79 -27.24 22.66
C GLN A 731 29.60 -28.19 21.46
N GLN A 732 29.88 -27.72 20.24
CA GLN A 732 30.18 -28.58 19.10
C GLN A 732 31.51 -28.17 18.46
N GLN A 733 32.36 -29.15 18.16
CA GLN A 733 33.58 -28.95 17.39
C GLN A 733 33.91 -30.19 16.53
N GLN A 734 33.84 -29.99 15.20
CA GLN A 734 34.69 -30.56 14.14
C GLN A 734 34.81 -32.09 13.85
N GLN A 735 35.35 -32.32 12.64
CA GLN A 735 35.88 -33.55 12.01
C GLN A 735 34.87 -34.39 11.20
N GLN A 736 35.17 -34.92 10.00
CA GLN A 736 36.40 -34.83 9.16
C GLN A 736 36.10 -35.19 7.67
N GLN A 737 37.03 -34.85 6.75
CA GLN A 737 37.08 -35.34 5.35
C GLN A 737 37.57 -36.80 5.27
N PRO A 738 37.51 -37.41 4.06
CA PRO A 738 38.75 -37.97 3.50
C PRO A 738 39.04 -37.55 2.04
N GLN A 739 40.28 -37.85 1.60
CA GLN A 739 40.93 -37.33 0.40
C GLN A 739 40.71 -38.12 -0.90
N MET A 740 40.76 -37.37 -2.01
CA MET A 740 41.40 -37.63 -3.32
C MET A 740 42.01 -39.01 -3.64
N THR A 741 41.66 -39.50 -4.84
CA THR A 741 42.62 -40.11 -5.79
C THR A 741 42.37 -39.57 -7.21
N SER A 742 43.39 -39.64 -8.06
CA SER A 742 43.46 -39.05 -9.39
C SER A 742 43.38 -40.08 -10.53
N VAL A 743 43.26 -39.59 -11.77
CA VAL A 743 43.85 -40.08 -13.04
C VAL A 743 42.87 -40.20 -14.23
N GLU A 744 43.38 -39.74 -15.38
CA GLU A 744 43.05 -40.05 -16.79
C GLU A 744 42.03 -39.29 -17.64
N GLN A 745 42.37 -39.32 -18.93
CA GLN A 745 41.83 -38.56 -20.06
C GLN A 745 40.68 -39.34 -20.73
N GLY A 746 39.67 -38.64 -21.26
CA GLY A 746 38.60 -39.24 -22.05
C GLY A 746 38.00 -38.26 -23.05
N ARG A 747 38.18 -38.55 -24.34
CA ARG A 747 37.60 -37.83 -25.49
C ARG A 747 36.30 -38.54 -25.92
N VAL A 748 35.56 -37.97 -26.91
CA VAL A 748 34.30 -38.46 -27.52
C VAL A 748 33.05 -38.02 -26.72
N GLY A 749 31.94 -37.57 -27.34
CA GLY A 749 31.64 -37.40 -28.78
C GLY A 749 30.27 -36.72 -29.01
N GLU A 750 29.87 -36.64 -30.29
CA GLU A 750 28.71 -35.88 -30.80
C GLU A 750 27.34 -36.57 -30.60
N SER A 751 26.29 -35.90 -31.11
CA SER A 751 24.88 -36.33 -31.30
C SER A 751 23.94 -36.19 -30.08
N VAL A 752 22.70 -35.72 -30.20
CA VAL A 752 21.86 -35.32 -31.38
C VAL A 752 21.25 -33.94 -31.15
#